data_AF-A0A2T1CRV7-F1
#
_entry.id   AF-A0A2T1CRV7-F1
#
_cell.length_a   1.000
_cell.length_b   1.000
_cell.length_c   1.000
_cell.angle_alpha   90.00
_cell.angle_beta   90.00
_cell.angle_gamma   90.00
#
_symmetry.space_group_name_H-M   'P 1'
#
loop_
_entity.id
_entity.type
_entity.pdbx_description
1 polymer ?
#
loop_
_entity_poly.entity_id
_entity_poly.type
_entity_poly.pdbx_seq_one_letter_code
_entity_poly.pdbx_strand_id
1 'polypeptide(L)'
;MDKYQAKFIDLFAGIGGFRLAFEQAGYECVYSSEIDSACQEVYFNNFGDKPQNDITQINIEEIPDCDILTAGFPCQPFSICGKRQGFEDTRGTLFFHICEIIAVKQPSVVLLENVKHLIHHDKGRTLDTILYSLEYLGYLVDYKILNSKDFGLPQNRERIIIFATKNKKFDFNKIETNKSIKKLEDYLCKNGNFEYLKTQDYTLIDNPKQQPSGLIFAGYRNDKTTWKKGVRPNTQHLSRVHHQPNRIYSVEGVHPTIPSQETSGRFFIYISKENKVRKLTVKECYRIMGFPDTFKIHNSIAECYKQIGNSVPIPMIYQLAIQIKKQNLLASKQKLQKNNINFYQPKPKQLDISGIVVMNHKQKLLEIYNKSSDIKNTLSNQLFIYIQTIAQNCTKQKGVYTVLITLLIHKIIEPTQDIRYHQSNLPGGFSGRTIDTQYITPTLKELGLPAMAESGWLTRSLEQPYPYNLNYNGKISNKIVKEAFLNIIDFVENNPDQAELIAQLLIFQVIQATQANQISIIKLINPEKLNIATVINCLEAHFNHKYKTFGASKLPVIAFYAIYLRLVEEVERYKGCSLKDLGSHTASDRTSKTAGDIEIFDKKKSVIEAIEIKYGKPINLQMVLNAKDKILKYHPRRYYIFSTTHIDKVDEMKIQDEIELIARNHGCQVIVNGIIPTLKYYLRLIASVEKFVKDYSKLIEQDKELQAIHKIQWNNILKTLE
;
A
#
# COMPACT_ATOMS: atom_id res chain seq x y z
N MET A 1 -23.51 -15.24 -46.48
CA MET A 1 -23.70 -14.67 -45.12
C MET A 1 -22.32 -14.35 -44.60
N ASP A 2 -21.94 -13.08 -44.64
CA ASP A 2 -20.65 -12.62 -44.12
C ASP A 2 -20.54 -12.98 -42.65
N LYS A 3 -19.54 -13.80 -42.33
CA LYS A 3 -19.28 -14.29 -40.98
C LYS A 3 -18.83 -13.09 -40.17
N TYR A 4 -19.67 -12.61 -39.24
CA TYR A 4 -19.35 -11.47 -38.37
C TYR A 4 -17.95 -11.64 -37.76
N GLN A 5 -17.01 -10.80 -38.18
CA GLN A 5 -15.66 -10.77 -37.63
C GLN A 5 -15.68 -9.85 -36.43
N ALA A 6 -15.32 -10.40 -35.27
CA ALA A 6 -15.31 -9.62 -34.04
C ALA A 6 -14.18 -8.59 -34.05
N LYS A 7 -14.48 -7.39 -33.56
CA LYS A 7 -13.62 -6.21 -33.62
C LYS A 7 -12.89 -6.01 -32.31
N PHE A 8 -11.63 -5.61 -32.38
CA PHE A 8 -10.85 -5.25 -31.20
C PHE A 8 -10.09 -3.93 -31.36
N ILE A 9 -9.73 -3.34 -30.22
CA ILE A 9 -8.85 -2.17 -30.16
C ILE A 9 -7.54 -2.52 -29.44
N ASP A 10 -6.44 -1.95 -29.93
CA ASP A 10 -5.07 -2.20 -29.47
C ASP A 10 -4.47 -0.96 -28.79
N LEU A 11 -4.62 -0.85 -27.48
CA LEU A 11 -4.10 0.27 -26.68
C LEU A 11 -2.69 -0.02 -26.19
N PHE A 12 -1.83 1.00 -26.14
CA PHE A 12 -0.39 0.84 -25.88
C PHE A 12 0.23 -0.17 -26.85
N ALA A 13 -0.08 0.04 -28.13
CA ALA A 13 0.08 -0.96 -29.18
C ALA A 13 1.54 -1.40 -29.38
N GLY A 14 2.50 -0.52 -29.05
CA GLY A 14 3.92 -0.73 -29.32
C GLY A 14 4.13 -1.04 -30.80
N ILE A 15 4.70 -2.21 -31.08
CA ILE A 15 4.91 -2.72 -32.43
C ILE A 15 3.83 -3.73 -32.88
N GLY A 16 2.68 -3.78 -32.21
CA GLY A 16 1.51 -4.57 -32.62
C GLY A 16 1.58 -6.06 -32.29
N GLY A 17 2.17 -6.41 -31.13
CA GLY A 17 2.19 -7.79 -30.66
C GLY A 17 0.79 -8.36 -30.39
N PHE A 18 -0.11 -7.56 -29.81
CA PHE A 18 -1.53 -7.93 -29.67
C PHE A 18 -2.19 -8.04 -31.03
N ARG A 19 -2.03 -7.02 -31.89
CA ARG A 19 -2.64 -7.04 -33.22
C ARG A 19 -2.29 -8.27 -34.02
N LEU A 20 -1.00 -8.59 -34.13
CA LEU A 20 -0.54 -9.75 -34.87
C LEU A 20 -1.18 -11.05 -34.34
N ALA A 21 -1.26 -11.21 -33.02
CA ALA A 21 -1.89 -12.38 -32.41
C ALA A 21 -3.40 -12.45 -32.62
N PHE A 22 -4.11 -11.32 -32.52
CA PHE A 22 -5.56 -11.26 -32.68
C PHE A 22 -5.99 -11.39 -34.15
N GLU A 23 -5.27 -10.78 -35.09
CA GLU A 23 -5.53 -10.97 -36.52
C GLU A 23 -5.31 -12.43 -36.94
N GLN A 24 -4.24 -13.08 -36.46
CA GLN A 24 -4.03 -14.52 -36.65
C GLN A 24 -5.18 -15.37 -36.09
N ALA A 25 -5.77 -14.96 -34.97
CA ALA A 25 -6.95 -15.62 -34.40
C ALA A 25 -8.26 -15.26 -35.12
N GLY A 26 -8.22 -14.42 -36.17
CA GLY A 26 -9.35 -14.03 -37.01
C GLY A 26 -10.23 -12.96 -36.38
N TYR A 27 -9.62 -11.96 -35.73
CA TYR A 27 -10.28 -10.72 -35.28
C TYR A 27 -9.87 -9.55 -36.19
N GLU A 28 -10.65 -8.47 -36.18
CA GLU A 28 -10.37 -7.25 -36.94
C GLU A 28 -9.90 -6.14 -35.99
N CYS A 29 -8.73 -5.55 -36.24
CA CYS A 29 -8.27 -4.39 -35.49
C CYS A 29 -8.96 -3.15 -36.06
N VAL A 30 -9.75 -2.45 -35.24
CA VAL A 30 -10.48 -1.25 -35.69
C VAL A 30 -9.90 0.05 -35.13
N TYR A 31 -8.97 -0.05 -34.18
CA TYR A 31 -8.35 1.11 -33.54
C TYR A 31 -7.05 0.73 -32.84
N SER A 32 -6.06 1.62 -32.88
CA SER A 32 -4.81 1.46 -32.15
C SER A 32 -4.30 2.79 -31.58
N SER A 33 -3.63 2.75 -30.43
CA SER A 33 -2.97 3.92 -29.82
C SER A 33 -1.57 3.61 -29.30
N GLU A 34 -0.61 4.45 -29.65
CA GLU A 34 0.81 4.36 -29.26
C GLU A 34 1.44 5.76 -29.33
N ILE A 35 2.21 6.16 -28.32
CA ILE A 35 2.82 7.51 -28.22
C ILE A 35 4.24 7.57 -28.79
N ASP A 36 4.97 6.44 -28.76
CA ASP A 36 6.35 6.36 -29.23
C ASP A 36 6.39 6.34 -30.76
N SER A 37 7.03 7.36 -31.35
CA SER A 37 7.10 7.52 -32.80
C SER A 37 7.84 6.40 -33.51
N ALA A 38 8.86 5.80 -32.88
CA ALA A 38 9.60 4.69 -33.47
C ALA A 38 8.74 3.41 -33.48
N CYS A 39 7.93 3.21 -32.44
CA CYS A 39 6.90 2.16 -32.43
C CYS A 39 5.84 2.40 -33.52
N GLN A 40 5.31 3.63 -33.65
CA GLN A 40 4.33 3.98 -34.68
C GLN A 40 4.85 3.71 -36.10
N GLU A 41 6.12 4.03 -36.38
CA GLU A 41 6.76 3.75 -37.67
C GLU A 41 6.76 2.25 -37.98
N VAL A 42 7.24 1.43 -37.04
CA VAL A 42 7.26 -0.03 -37.18
C VAL A 42 5.85 -0.59 -37.34
N TYR A 43 4.89 -0.07 -36.57
CA TYR A 43 3.49 -0.46 -36.65
C TYR A 43 2.92 -0.19 -38.05
N PHE A 44 3.08 1.04 -38.55
CA PHE A 44 2.64 1.43 -39.90
C PHE A 44 3.27 0.57 -40.99
N ASN A 45 4.57 0.30 -40.89
CA ASN A 45 5.30 -0.51 -41.88
C ASN A 45 4.76 -1.94 -41.99
N ASN A 46 4.21 -2.50 -40.91
CA ASN A 46 3.69 -3.87 -40.86
C ASN A 46 2.17 -3.95 -41.10
N PHE A 47 1.40 -2.96 -40.68
CA PHE A 47 -0.07 -3.04 -40.67
C PHE A 47 -0.77 -2.04 -41.60
N GLY A 48 -0.07 -1.00 -42.08
CA GLY A 48 -0.58 -0.02 -43.03
C GLY A 48 -1.36 1.16 -42.41
N ASP A 49 -1.68 1.10 -41.13
CA ASP A 49 -2.28 2.19 -40.35
C ASP A 49 -1.33 2.72 -39.27
N LYS A 50 -1.44 4.01 -38.98
CA LYS A 50 -0.64 4.69 -37.97
C LYS A 50 -1.48 4.81 -36.68
N PRO A 51 -1.00 4.29 -35.54
CA PRO A 51 -1.71 4.43 -34.27
C PRO A 51 -1.94 5.89 -33.90
N GLN A 52 -3.05 6.16 -33.23
CA GLN A 52 -3.29 7.47 -32.64
C GLN A 52 -2.30 7.68 -31.47
N ASN A 53 -1.94 8.94 -31.23
CA ASN A 53 -0.84 9.30 -30.33
C ASN A 53 -1.22 9.11 -28.84
N ASP A 54 -0.88 10.08 -27.98
CA ASP A 54 -1.13 10.07 -26.54
C ASP A 54 -2.60 9.76 -26.17
N ILE A 55 -2.83 8.59 -25.57
CA ILE A 55 -4.13 8.10 -25.11
C ILE A 55 -4.87 9.07 -24.18
N THR A 56 -4.12 9.92 -23.45
CA THR A 56 -4.70 10.88 -22.50
C THR A 56 -5.36 12.09 -23.19
N GLN A 57 -5.11 12.26 -24.50
CA GLN A 57 -5.61 13.38 -25.30
C GLN A 57 -6.66 12.95 -26.33
N ILE A 58 -7.06 11.69 -26.31
CA ILE A 58 -7.96 11.11 -27.32
C ILE A 58 -9.41 11.41 -26.94
N ASN A 59 -10.19 11.88 -27.91
CA ASN A 59 -11.63 11.95 -27.76
C ASN A 59 -12.20 10.51 -27.76
N ILE A 60 -12.62 10.04 -26.59
CA ILE A 60 -13.09 8.66 -26.38
C ILE A 60 -14.29 8.36 -27.29
N GLU A 61 -15.11 9.37 -27.60
CA GLU A 61 -16.30 9.22 -28.45
C GLU A 61 -15.94 8.80 -29.88
N GLU A 62 -14.78 9.24 -30.39
CA GLU A 62 -14.27 8.93 -31.73
C GLU A 62 -13.69 7.51 -31.86
N ILE A 63 -13.38 6.84 -30.74
CA ILE A 63 -12.89 5.46 -30.77
C ILE A 63 -14.02 4.55 -31.30
N PRO A 64 -13.82 3.74 -32.35
CA PRO A 64 -14.85 2.84 -32.86
C PRO A 64 -15.38 1.85 -31.81
N ASP A 65 -16.64 1.44 -31.94
CA ASP A 65 -17.19 0.36 -31.12
C ASP A 65 -16.42 -0.94 -31.35
N CYS A 66 -16.19 -1.68 -30.27
CA CYS A 66 -15.39 -2.90 -30.29
C CYS A 66 -15.99 -4.00 -29.41
N ASP A 67 -15.75 -5.25 -29.79
CA ASP A 67 -16.11 -6.40 -28.98
C ASP A 67 -15.04 -6.69 -27.91
N ILE A 68 -13.78 -6.32 -28.18
CA ILE A 68 -12.62 -6.62 -27.33
C ILE A 68 -11.70 -5.40 -27.19
N LEU A 69 -11.22 -5.14 -25.98
CA LEU A 69 -10.15 -4.17 -25.72
C LEU A 69 -8.89 -4.90 -25.24
N THR A 70 -7.75 -4.62 -25.86
CA THR A 70 -6.44 -5.12 -25.41
C THR A 70 -5.53 -3.98 -24.96
N ALA A 71 -4.78 -4.18 -23.86
CA ALA A 71 -3.81 -3.18 -23.40
C ALA A 71 -2.62 -3.79 -22.64
N GLY A 72 -1.40 -3.53 -23.13
CA GLY A 72 -0.14 -3.81 -22.44
C GLY A 72 0.39 -2.55 -21.74
N PHE A 73 -0.29 -2.12 -20.68
CA PHE A 73 -0.10 -0.77 -20.14
C PHE A 73 1.12 -0.65 -19.19
N PRO A 74 1.76 0.53 -19.10
CA PRO A 74 2.86 0.76 -18.16
C PRO A 74 2.46 0.62 -16.68
N CYS A 75 3.27 -0.09 -15.88
CA CYS A 75 3.05 -0.26 -14.44
C CYS A 75 3.54 0.97 -13.65
N GLN A 76 2.63 1.80 -13.14
CA GLN A 76 2.92 2.93 -12.26
C GLN A 76 2.17 2.81 -10.91
N PRO A 77 2.70 3.32 -9.79
CA PRO A 77 2.03 3.28 -8.49
C PRO A 77 0.85 4.25 -8.42
N PHE A 78 -0.32 3.76 -8.00
CA PHE A 78 -1.55 4.55 -7.83
C PHE A 78 -1.66 5.28 -6.48
N SER A 79 -0.56 5.41 -5.73
CA SER A 79 -0.54 5.76 -4.29
C SER A 79 -1.05 7.16 -3.95
N ILE A 80 -1.37 8.00 -4.95
CA ILE A 80 -1.86 9.38 -4.80
C ILE A 80 -3.39 9.50 -5.07
N CYS A 81 -4.02 8.53 -5.73
CA CYS A 81 -5.44 8.60 -6.14
C CYS A 81 -6.46 8.38 -5.01
N GLY A 82 -6.03 8.26 -3.75
CA GLY A 82 -6.89 7.97 -2.59
C GLY A 82 -7.71 9.16 -2.04
N LYS A 83 -7.63 10.35 -2.66
CA LYS A 83 -8.31 11.58 -2.20
C LYS A 83 -9.62 11.85 -2.95
N ARG A 84 -10.66 11.06 -2.67
CA ARG A 84 -12.10 11.43 -2.76
C ARG A 84 -12.59 12.30 -3.96
N GLN A 85 -12.28 11.97 -5.21
CA GLN A 85 -12.88 12.68 -6.37
C GLN A 85 -13.09 11.77 -7.60
N GLY A 86 -13.92 10.71 -7.49
CA GLY A 86 -14.39 9.91 -8.64
C GLY A 86 -13.31 9.46 -9.64
N PHE A 87 -13.72 9.15 -10.88
CA PHE A 87 -12.80 9.05 -12.04
C PHE A 87 -12.27 10.42 -12.49
N GLU A 88 -12.75 11.53 -11.90
CA GLU A 88 -12.45 12.89 -12.34
C GLU A 88 -11.08 13.41 -11.86
N ASP A 89 -10.53 12.88 -10.76
CA ASP A 89 -9.21 13.28 -10.23
C ASP A 89 -8.07 12.30 -10.58
N THR A 90 -8.31 11.33 -11.48
CA THR A 90 -7.31 10.34 -11.91
C THR A 90 -6.40 10.81 -13.06
N ARG A 91 -6.21 12.13 -13.20
CA ARG A 91 -5.49 12.84 -14.29
C ARG A 91 -4.01 12.46 -14.49
N GLY A 92 -3.49 11.42 -13.83
CA GLY A 92 -2.06 11.10 -13.81
C GLY A 92 -1.67 9.63 -13.97
N THR A 93 -2.59 8.69 -14.25
CA THR A 93 -2.18 7.28 -14.46
C THR A 93 -2.92 6.62 -15.63
N LEU A 94 -2.15 5.98 -16.52
CA LEU A 94 -2.60 5.43 -17.81
C LEU A 94 -3.69 4.36 -17.70
N PHE A 95 -3.76 3.63 -16.59
CA PHE A 95 -4.79 2.60 -16.36
C PHE A 95 -6.21 3.21 -16.28
N PHE A 96 -6.38 4.38 -15.66
CA PHE A 96 -7.70 4.99 -15.53
C PHE A 96 -8.26 5.50 -16.86
N HIS A 97 -7.40 5.91 -17.80
CA HIS A 97 -7.84 6.19 -19.17
C HIS A 97 -8.37 4.94 -19.89
N ILE A 98 -7.82 3.76 -19.60
CA ILE A 98 -8.40 2.49 -20.08
C ILE A 98 -9.81 2.33 -19.47
N CYS A 99 -9.99 2.60 -18.18
CA CYS A 99 -11.31 2.54 -17.53
C CYS A 99 -12.32 3.50 -18.16
N GLU A 100 -11.93 4.72 -18.50
CA GLU A 100 -12.79 5.69 -19.19
C GLU A 100 -13.24 5.15 -20.56
N ILE A 101 -12.32 4.57 -21.34
CA ILE A 101 -12.65 3.93 -22.63
C ILE A 101 -13.59 2.73 -22.42
N ILE A 102 -13.33 1.87 -21.43
CA ILE A 102 -14.20 0.74 -21.09
C ILE A 102 -15.60 1.21 -20.70
N ALA A 103 -15.71 2.29 -19.93
CA ALA A 103 -16.97 2.83 -19.46
C ALA A 103 -17.86 3.29 -20.63
N VAL A 104 -17.26 3.91 -21.66
CA VAL A 104 -17.96 4.40 -22.85
C VAL A 104 -18.21 3.28 -23.87
N LYS A 105 -17.16 2.54 -24.24
CA LYS A 105 -17.20 1.56 -25.35
C LYS A 105 -17.74 0.20 -24.96
N GLN A 106 -17.73 -0.11 -23.66
CA GLN A 106 -18.47 -1.24 -23.11
C GLN A 106 -18.16 -2.59 -23.84
N PRO A 107 -16.88 -2.92 -24.12
CA PRO A 107 -16.53 -4.15 -24.84
C PRO A 107 -17.03 -5.41 -24.12
N SER A 108 -17.22 -6.52 -24.84
CA SER A 108 -17.59 -7.79 -24.20
C SER A 108 -16.44 -8.38 -23.38
N VAL A 109 -15.20 -8.12 -23.82
CA VAL A 109 -13.97 -8.64 -23.22
C VAL A 109 -12.92 -7.55 -23.13
N VAL A 110 -12.22 -7.49 -22.00
CA VAL A 110 -11.05 -6.67 -21.77
C VAL A 110 -9.90 -7.59 -21.39
N LEU A 111 -8.78 -7.47 -22.11
CA LEU A 111 -7.55 -8.23 -21.90
C LEU A 111 -6.41 -7.26 -21.56
N LEU A 112 -5.92 -7.32 -20.32
CA LEU A 112 -4.78 -6.52 -19.89
C LEU A 112 -3.57 -7.42 -19.64
N GLU A 113 -2.38 -6.92 -20.02
CA GLU A 113 -1.10 -7.55 -19.73
C GLU A 113 -0.24 -6.63 -18.87
N ASN A 114 0.52 -7.23 -17.94
CA ASN A 114 1.56 -6.52 -17.21
C ASN A 114 2.68 -7.46 -16.71
N VAL A 115 3.73 -6.89 -16.13
CA VAL A 115 4.83 -7.64 -15.52
C VAL A 115 4.36 -8.42 -14.29
N LYS A 116 4.93 -9.62 -14.06
CA LYS A 116 4.63 -10.46 -12.89
C LYS A 116 4.72 -9.71 -11.55
N HIS A 117 5.61 -8.72 -11.42
CA HIS A 117 5.80 -7.98 -10.17
C HIS A 117 4.58 -7.13 -9.76
N LEU A 118 3.61 -6.90 -10.67
CA LEU A 118 2.37 -6.18 -10.37
C LEU A 118 1.64 -6.77 -9.14
N ILE A 119 1.69 -8.09 -8.93
CA ILE A 119 1.05 -8.76 -7.77
C ILE A 119 1.59 -8.28 -6.41
N HIS A 120 2.83 -7.82 -6.37
CA HIS A 120 3.48 -7.32 -5.14
C HIS A 120 3.67 -5.81 -5.17
N HIS A 121 3.31 -5.18 -6.28
CA HIS A 121 3.53 -3.77 -6.51
C HIS A 121 2.70 -2.95 -5.53
N ASP A 122 3.35 -1.99 -4.88
CA ASP A 122 2.76 -1.19 -3.82
C ASP A 122 2.08 -2.02 -2.72
N LYS A 123 2.71 -3.15 -2.34
CA LYS A 123 2.19 -4.14 -1.38
C LYS A 123 0.86 -4.79 -1.80
N GLY A 124 0.62 -4.91 -3.11
CA GLY A 124 -0.61 -5.49 -3.68
C GLY A 124 -1.66 -4.45 -4.07
N ARG A 125 -1.58 -3.22 -3.54
CA ARG A 125 -2.59 -2.16 -3.75
C ARG A 125 -2.86 -1.84 -5.21
N THR A 126 -1.82 -1.89 -6.05
CA THR A 126 -1.94 -1.58 -7.48
C THR A 126 -2.83 -2.60 -8.19
N LEU A 127 -2.60 -3.89 -7.97
CA LEU A 127 -3.43 -4.94 -8.54
C LEU A 127 -4.86 -4.87 -8.01
N ASP A 128 -5.03 -4.71 -6.69
CA ASP A 128 -6.36 -4.61 -6.06
C ASP A 128 -7.18 -3.47 -6.67
N THR A 129 -6.54 -2.32 -6.93
CA THR A 129 -7.19 -1.16 -7.56
C THR A 129 -7.62 -1.48 -9.00
N ILE A 130 -6.79 -2.19 -9.76
CA ILE A 130 -7.12 -2.61 -11.14
C ILE A 130 -8.32 -3.54 -11.15
N LEU A 131 -8.29 -4.59 -10.30
CA LEU A 131 -9.38 -5.56 -10.21
C LEU A 131 -10.68 -4.88 -9.80
N TYR A 132 -10.65 -4.08 -8.73
CA TYR A 132 -11.81 -3.32 -8.25
C TYR A 132 -12.38 -2.38 -9.31
N SER A 133 -11.52 -1.65 -10.05
CA SER A 133 -11.98 -0.69 -11.06
C SER A 133 -12.70 -1.39 -12.22
N LEU A 134 -12.23 -2.57 -12.63
CA LEU A 134 -12.87 -3.37 -13.68
C LEU A 134 -14.18 -4.00 -13.20
N GLU A 135 -14.22 -4.51 -11.97
CA GLU A 135 -15.43 -5.03 -11.33
C GLU A 135 -16.50 -3.94 -11.16
N TYR A 136 -16.07 -2.75 -10.75
CA TYR A 136 -16.93 -1.56 -10.63
C TYR A 136 -17.58 -1.17 -11.96
N LEU A 137 -16.87 -1.37 -13.09
CA LEU A 137 -17.40 -1.15 -14.44
C LEU A 137 -18.34 -2.26 -14.92
N GLY A 138 -18.68 -3.24 -14.07
CA GLY A 138 -19.65 -4.29 -14.36
C GLY A 138 -19.05 -5.54 -15.02
N TYR A 139 -17.75 -5.78 -14.87
CA TYR A 139 -17.08 -6.94 -15.44
C TYR A 139 -16.76 -7.99 -14.38
N LEU A 140 -16.83 -9.26 -14.79
CA LEU A 140 -16.28 -10.39 -14.05
C LEU A 140 -14.80 -10.51 -14.36
N VAL A 141 -13.97 -10.44 -13.31
CA VAL A 141 -12.51 -10.35 -13.45
C VAL A 141 -11.83 -11.60 -12.92
N ASP A 142 -10.84 -12.09 -13.68
CA ASP A 142 -9.90 -13.14 -13.28
C ASP A 142 -8.50 -12.82 -13.81
N TYR A 143 -7.47 -13.32 -13.14
CA TYR A 143 -6.09 -13.17 -13.60
C TYR A 143 -5.24 -14.40 -13.34
N LYS A 144 -4.18 -14.56 -14.13
CA LYS A 144 -3.17 -15.62 -13.93
C LYS A 144 -1.80 -15.17 -14.40
N ILE A 145 -0.76 -15.71 -13.76
CA ILE A 145 0.61 -15.59 -14.27
C ILE A 145 0.83 -16.67 -15.31
N LEU A 146 1.13 -16.25 -16.53
CA LEU A 146 1.48 -17.13 -17.64
C LEU A 146 2.95 -16.94 -18.01
N ASN A 147 3.59 -18.01 -18.50
CA ASN A 147 4.98 -17.97 -18.94
C ASN A 147 5.07 -18.33 -20.43
N SER A 148 5.73 -17.49 -21.22
CA SER A 148 5.85 -17.70 -22.68
C SER A 148 6.41 -19.06 -23.09
N LYS A 149 7.23 -19.70 -22.24
CA LYS A 149 7.78 -21.03 -22.52
C LYS A 149 6.72 -22.12 -22.63
N ASP A 150 5.60 -21.95 -21.92
CA ASP A 150 4.48 -22.88 -21.94
C ASP A 150 3.66 -22.72 -23.23
N PHE A 151 3.97 -21.72 -24.06
CA PHE A 151 3.32 -21.40 -25.33
C PHE A 151 4.27 -21.58 -26.53
N GLY A 152 5.34 -22.38 -26.34
CA GLY A 152 6.22 -22.81 -27.43
C GLY A 152 7.39 -21.89 -27.74
N LEU A 153 7.54 -20.78 -27.01
CA LEU A 153 8.68 -19.88 -27.16
C LEU A 153 9.85 -20.33 -26.27
N PRO A 154 11.11 -20.20 -26.70
CA PRO A 154 12.26 -20.59 -25.88
C PRO A 154 12.66 -19.45 -24.95
N GLN A 155 11.70 -18.86 -24.23
CA GLN A 155 11.93 -17.73 -23.34
C GLN A 155 11.19 -17.90 -22.01
N ASN A 156 11.89 -17.68 -20.90
CA ASN A 156 11.27 -17.55 -19.58
C ASN A 156 10.82 -16.11 -19.35
N ARG A 157 9.57 -15.81 -19.73
CA ARG A 157 8.92 -14.50 -19.58
C ARG A 157 7.56 -14.67 -18.92
N GLU A 158 7.55 -14.42 -17.62
CA GLU A 158 6.34 -14.48 -16.80
C GLU A 158 5.60 -13.14 -16.84
N ARG A 159 4.30 -13.18 -17.14
CA ARG A 159 3.42 -12.02 -17.23
C ARG A 159 2.11 -12.29 -16.53
N ILE A 160 1.59 -11.27 -15.85
CA ILE A 160 0.22 -11.32 -15.34
C ILE A 160 -0.71 -10.96 -16.49
N ILE A 161 -1.69 -11.82 -16.70
CA ILE A 161 -2.77 -11.64 -17.67
C ILE A 161 -4.05 -11.45 -16.88
N ILE A 162 -4.76 -10.37 -17.14
CA ILE A 162 -6.02 -10.02 -16.49
C ILE A 162 -7.11 -10.02 -17.55
N PHE A 163 -8.16 -10.81 -17.32
CA PHE A 163 -9.37 -10.85 -18.12
C PHE A 163 -10.51 -10.19 -17.34
N ALA A 164 -11.21 -9.27 -17.98
CA ALA A 164 -12.47 -8.72 -17.51
C ALA A 164 -13.54 -8.99 -18.58
N THR A 165 -14.66 -9.60 -18.19
CA THR A 165 -15.67 -10.14 -19.12
C THR A 165 -17.10 -9.84 -18.65
N LYS A 166 -18.03 -9.60 -19.56
CA LYS A 166 -19.42 -9.23 -19.17
C LYS A 166 -20.27 -10.39 -18.67
N ASN A 167 -20.19 -11.54 -19.34
CA ASN A 167 -21.17 -12.62 -19.17
C ASN A 167 -20.69 -13.74 -18.25
N LYS A 168 -19.41 -14.09 -18.31
CA LYS A 168 -18.84 -15.18 -17.52
C LYS A 168 -17.33 -15.05 -17.39
N LYS A 169 -16.85 -15.45 -16.22
CA LYS A 169 -15.43 -15.56 -15.86
C LYS A 169 -14.60 -16.33 -16.89
N PHE A 170 -13.39 -15.85 -17.15
CA PHE A 170 -12.45 -16.48 -18.07
C PHE A 170 -11.78 -17.67 -17.36
N ASP A 171 -11.85 -18.85 -17.97
CA ASP A 171 -11.28 -20.06 -17.40
C ASP A 171 -9.86 -20.31 -17.93
N PHE A 172 -8.86 -19.91 -17.13
CA PHE A 172 -7.45 -20.12 -17.46
C PHE A 172 -7.02 -21.59 -17.49
N ASN A 173 -7.82 -22.54 -17.01
CA ASN A 173 -7.47 -23.96 -17.04
C ASN A 173 -7.78 -24.60 -18.40
N LYS A 174 -8.56 -23.93 -19.25
CA LYS A 174 -8.89 -24.37 -20.62
C LYS A 174 -7.87 -23.91 -21.65
N ILE A 175 -6.87 -23.11 -21.26
CA ILE A 175 -5.80 -22.68 -22.15
C ILE A 175 -4.95 -23.89 -22.54
N GLU A 176 -4.71 -24.04 -23.84
CA GLU A 176 -3.82 -25.06 -24.37
C GLU A 176 -2.36 -24.60 -24.22
N THR A 177 -1.56 -25.40 -23.51
CA THR A 177 -0.12 -25.20 -23.36
C THR A 177 0.66 -26.29 -24.08
N ASN A 178 1.88 -25.97 -24.49
CA ASN A 178 2.79 -26.93 -25.09
C ASN A 178 3.36 -27.87 -24.03
N LYS A 179 3.27 -29.17 -24.29
CA LYS A 179 3.77 -30.22 -23.37
C LYS A 179 5.30 -30.25 -23.28
N SER A 180 6.00 -29.79 -24.32
CA SER A 180 7.47 -29.73 -24.35
C SER A 180 7.97 -28.30 -24.51
N ILE A 181 8.95 -27.95 -23.66
CA ILE A 181 9.65 -26.66 -23.72
C ILE A 181 10.62 -26.70 -24.91
N LYS A 182 10.52 -25.70 -25.79
CA LYS A 182 11.43 -25.56 -26.94
C LYS A 182 12.79 -25.02 -26.50
N LYS A 183 13.84 -25.45 -27.19
CA LYS A 183 15.20 -24.99 -26.94
C LYS A 183 15.45 -23.69 -27.68
N LEU A 184 16.32 -22.84 -27.13
CA LEU A 184 16.73 -21.60 -27.78
C LEU A 184 17.44 -21.88 -29.10
N GLU A 185 18.18 -22.98 -29.19
CA GLU A 185 18.86 -23.45 -30.40
C GLU A 185 17.92 -23.53 -31.63
N ASP A 186 16.66 -23.94 -31.44
CA ASP A 186 15.68 -24.11 -32.52
C ASP A 186 15.27 -22.78 -33.18
N TYR A 187 15.57 -21.66 -32.53
CA TYR A 187 15.17 -20.31 -32.96
C TYR A 187 16.35 -19.47 -33.48
N LEU A 188 17.56 -20.03 -33.50
CA LEU A 188 18.75 -19.32 -33.95
C LEU A 188 18.85 -19.24 -35.48
N CYS A 189 19.51 -18.19 -35.96
CA CYS A 189 19.87 -18.09 -37.36
C CYS A 189 20.97 -19.10 -37.68
N LYS A 190 20.81 -19.87 -38.76
CA LYS A 190 21.82 -20.83 -39.23
C LYS A 190 23.03 -20.14 -39.87
N ASN A 191 22.79 -19.02 -40.56
CA ASN A 191 23.81 -18.25 -41.27
C ASN A 191 23.66 -16.76 -40.92
N GLY A 192 24.77 -16.02 -40.87
CA GLY A 192 24.79 -14.58 -40.64
C GLY A 192 26.12 -14.08 -40.08
N ASN A 193 26.27 -12.76 -39.99
CA ASN A 193 27.40 -12.14 -39.31
C ASN A 193 27.13 -12.14 -37.80
N PHE A 194 27.84 -13.01 -37.09
CA PHE A 194 27.67 -13.20 -35.65
C PHE A 194 28.78 -12.52 -34.84
N GLU A 195 28.39 -11.89 -33.73
CA GLU A 195 29.32 -11.24 -32.81
C GLU A 195 29.74 -12.23 -31.70
N TYR A 196 30.87 -12.91 -31.91
CA TYR A 196 31.46 -13.84 -30.94
C TYR A 196 32.32 -13.12 -29.90
N LEU A 197 32.26 -13.56 -28.64
CA LEU A 197 33.20 -13.13 -27.60
C LEU A 197 34.52 -13.89 -27.74
N LYS A 198 35.63 -13.23 -27.40
CA LYS A 198 36.93 -13.92 -27.31
C LYS A 198 36.97 -14.75 -26.03
N THR A 199 37.67 -15.87 -26.04
CA THR A 199 37.72 -16.83 -24.92
C THR A 199 38.16 -16.19 -23.60
N GLN A 200 39.02 -15.17 -23.65
CA GLN A 200 39.46 -14.42 -22.46
C GLN A 200 38.39 -13.50 -21.86
N ASP A 201 37.31 -13.19 -22.60
CA ASP A 201 36.30 -12.20 -22.21
C ASP A 201 35.16 -12.82 -21.38
N TYR A 202 35.15 -14.14 -21.18
CA TYR A 202 34.13 -14.83 -20.39
C TYR A 202 34.66 -16.03 -19.61
N THR A 203 33.88 -16.48 -18.64
CA THR A 203 34.11 -17.70 -17.85
C THR A 203 32.87 -18.58 -17.96
N LEU A 204 33.06 -19.85 -18.33
CA LEU A 204 32.00 -20.87 -18.31
C LEU A 204 32.01 -21.60 -16.98
N ILE A 205 30.84 -22.11 -16.60
CA ILE A 205 30.66 -22.89 -15.38
C ILE A 205 30.72 -24.37 -15.75
N ASP A 206 31.47 -25.15 -14.98
CA ASP A 206 31.51 -26.60 -15.13
C ASP A 206 30.14 -27.21 -14.77
N ASN A 207 29.60 -28.02 -15.68
CA ASN A 207 28.32 -28.73 -15.51
C ASN A 207 27.14 -27.83 -15.10
N PRO A 208 26.73 -26.85 -15.94
CA PRO A 208 25.67 -25.91 -15.60
C PRO A 208 24.33 -26.64 -15.43
N LYS A 209 23.64 -26.36 -14.33
CA LYS A 209 22.35 -26.98 -14.02
C LYS A 209 21.19 -26.25 -14.69
N GLN A 210 20.25 -27.02 -15.24
CA GLN A 210 18.97 -26.49 -15.70
C GLN A 210 18.06 -26.16 -14.52
N GLN A 211 17.54 -24.94 -14.51
CA GLN A 211 16.59 -24.46 -13.50
C GLN A 211 15.17 -24.92 -13.83
N PRO A 212 14.21 -24.91 -12.87
CA PRO A 212 12.79 -25.16 -13.15
C PRO A 212 12.19 -24.20 -14.18
N SER A 213 12.76 -22.99 -14.29
CA SER A 213 12.43 -22.01 -15.33
C SER A 213 12.77 -22.50 -16.74
N GLY A 214 13.62 -23.53 -16.89
CA GLY A 214 14.20 -23.99 -18.15
C GLY A 214 15.52 -23.29 -18.49
N LEU A 215 15.93 -22.29 -17.71
CA LEU A 215 17.18 -21.55 -17.92
C LEU A 215 18.38 -22.44 -17.57
N ILE A 216 19.42 -22.38 -18.40
CA ILE A 216 20.71 -22.98 -18.13
C ILE A 216 21.73 -21.86 -18.09
N PHE A 217 22.13 -21.46 -16.87
CA PHE A 217 23.14 -20.42 -16.68
C PHE A 217 24.53 -21.02 -16.95
N ALA A 218 25.08 -20.72 -18.12
CA ALA A 218 26.29 -21.38 -18.64
C ALA A 218 27.58 -20.67 -18.24
N GLY A 219 27.51 -19.38 -17.90
CA GLY A 219 28.70 -18.60 -17.58
C GLY A 219 28.43 -17.11 -17.46
N TYR A 220 29.49 -16.33 -17.40
CA TYR A 220 29.43 -14.88 -17.28
C TYR A 220 30.61 -14.19 -17.98
N ARG A 221 30.44 -12.93 -18.34
CA ARG A 221 31.51 -12.10 -18.90
C ARG A 221 32.49 -11.65 -17.82
N ASN A 222 33.78 -11.61 -18.17
CA ASN A 222 34.89 -11.24 -17.27
C ASN A 222 35.03 -9.71 -17.06
N ASP A 223 34.01 -8.93 -17.43
CA ASP A 223 34.06 -7.47 -17.51
C ASP A 223 34.30 -6.80 -16.13
N LYS A 224 34.96 -5.64 -16.13
CA LYS A 224 35.50 -4.96 -14.92
C LYS A 224 34.44 -4.44 -13.94
N THR A 225 33.15 -4.56 -14.24
CA THR A 225 32.02 -4.02 -13.47
C THR A 225 31.32 -5.04 -12.55
N THR A 226 31.95 -6.18 -12.26
CA THR A 226 31.50 -7.09 -11.19
C THR A 226 31.55 -6.37 -9.83
N TRP A 227 30.50 -6.50 -9.02
CA TRP A 227 30.51 -6.01 -7.64
C TRP A 227 31.62 -6.73 -6.86
N LYS A 228 32.79 -6.09 -6.70
CA LYS A 228 33.86 -6.62 -5.84
C LYS A 228 33.53 -6.45 -4.34
N LYS A 229 32.55 -5.62 -3.98
CA LYS A 229 32.05 -5.46 -2.61
C LYS A 229 30.84 -6.38 -2.37
N GLY A 230 31.00 -7.39 -1.52
CA GLY A 230 29.88 -8.19 -0.98
C GLY A 230 29.63 -9.55 -1.62
N VAL A 231 30.37 -9.93 -2.66
CA VAL A 231 30.32 -11.31 -3.20
C VAL A 231 31.10 -12.23 -2.26
N ARG A 232 30.42 -13.24 -1.70
CA ARG A 232 31.06 -14.23 -0.83
C ARG A 232 32.04 -15.07 -1.66
N PRO A 233 33.22 -15.43 -1.12
CA PRO A 233 34.13 -16.37 -1.78
C PRO A 233 33.38 -17.64 -2.24
N ASN A 234 33.75 -18.18 -3.40
CA ASN A 234 33.17 -19.37 -4.04
C ASN A 234 31.71 -19.24 -4.51
N THR A 235 31.11 -18.05 -4.55
CA THR A 235 29.73 -17.85 -5.06
C THR A 235 29.66 -17.28 -6.48
N GLN A 236 30.80 -17.14 -7.16
CA GLN A 236 30.92 -16.54 -8.49
C GLN A 236 30.16 -17.30 -9.58
N HIS A 237 29.86 -18.58 -9.37
CA HIS A 237 29.07 -19.40 -10.31
C HIS A 237 27.54 -19.15 -10.22
N LEU A 238 27.07 -18.34 -9.26
CA LEU A 238 25.64 -18.07 -9.10
C LEU A 238 25.17 -16.91 -9.99
N SER A 239 24.19 -17.13 -10.87
CA SER A 239 23.66 -16.09 -11.77
C SER A 239 23.29 -14.77 -11.09
N ARG A 240 22.77 -14.81 -9.85
CA ARG A 240 22.37 -13.63 -9.07
C ARG A 240 23.51 -12.66 -8.71
N VAL A 241 24.77 -13.10 -8.77
CA VAL A 241 25.93 -12.24 -8.47
C VAL A 241 26.38 -11.42 -9.68
N HIS A 242 25.83 -11.72 -10.86
CA HIS A 242 26.15 -11.05 -12.12
C HIS A 242 25.00 -10.17 -12.57
N HIS A 243 25.32 -8.98 -13.09
CA HIS A 243 24.34 -8.14 -13.80
C HIS A 243 23.80 -8.88 -15.02
N GLN A 244 22.53 -8.68 -15.36
CA GLN A 244 21.88 -9.39 -16.46
C GLN A 244 22.64 -9.33 -17.80
N PRO A 245 23.22 -8.19 -18.23
CA PRO A 245 24.01 -8.10 -19.47
C PRO A 245 25.33 -8.89 -19.47
N ASN A 246 25.78 -9.34 -18.29
CA ASN A 246 27.00 -10.12 -18.14
C ASN A 246 26.71 -11.62 -18.03
N ARG A 247 25.45 -12.05 -18.02
CA ARG A 247 25.07 -13.45 -17.90
C ARG A 247 25.08 -14.12 -19.27
N ILE A 248 25.57 -15.36 -19.31
CA ILE A 248 25.61 -16.20 -20.50
C ILE A 248 24.70 -17.41 -20.25
N TYR A 249 23.79 -17.68 -21.18
CA TYR A 249 22.83 -18.79 -21.09
C TYR A 249 23.07 -19.82 -22.19
N SER A 250 22.93 -21.11 -21.89
CA SER A 250 23.08 -22.18 -22.91
C SER A 250 21.89 -22.20 -23.87
N VAL A 251 22.17 -22.43 -25.15
CA VAL A 251 21.16 -22.59 -26.20
C VAL A 251 20.32 -23.87 -26.05
N GLU A 252 20.78 -24.81 -25.23
CA GLU A 252 20.06 -26.06 -24.94
C GLU A 252 18.87 -25.86 -23.99
N GLY A 253 18.79 -24.71 -23.33
CA GLY A 253 17.69 -24.31 -22.46
C GLY A 253 16.83 -23.21 -23.10
N VAL A 254 16.17 -22.41 -22.26
CA VAL A 254 15.46 -21.19 -22.68
C VAL A 254 16.31 -19.94 -22.42
N HIS A 255 15.94 -18.83 -23.05
CA HIS A 255 16.51 -17.51 -22.80
C HIS A 255 15.76 -16.79 -21.64
N PRO A 256 16.42 -15.94 -20.83
CA PRO A 256 15.70 -15.06 -19.89
C PRO A 256 14.80 -14.04 -20.62
N THR A 257 13.95 -13.35 -19.86
CA THR A 257 13.17 -12.21 -20.40
C THR A 257 14.11 -11.17 -21.03
N ILE A 258 13.79 -10.72 -22.25
CA ILE A 258 14.41 -9.54 -22.86
C ILE A 258 13.85 -8.28 -22.17
N PRO A 259 14.66 -7.48 -21.46
CA PRO A 259 14.23 -6.23 -20.85
C PRO A 259 14.34 -5.08 -21.85
N SER A 260 13.44 -4.10 -21.78
CA SER A 260 13.49 -2.91 -22.63
C SER A 260 14.61 -1.92 -22.27
N GLN A 261 15.19 -2.02 -21.07
CA GLN A 261 16.30 -1.15 -20.66
C GLN A 261 17.67 -1.54 -21.27
N GLU A 262 17.82 -2.75 -21.83
CA GLU A 262 19.08 -3.20 -22.44
C GLU A 262 19.08 -2.90 -23.95
N THR A 263 19.48 -1.68 -24.30
CA THR A 263 19.48 -1.18 -25.69
C THR A 263 20.73 -1.56 -26.49
N SER A 264 21.80 -2.04 -25.84
CA SER A 264 23.01 -2.54 -26.53
C SER A 264 22.89 -4.01 -26.96
N GLY A 265 21.81 -4.70 -26.56
CA GLY A 265 21.53 -6.07 -26.97
C GLY A 265 22.45 -7.12 -26.35
N ARG A 266 23.02 -6.87 -25.18
CA ARG A 266 24.00 -7.75 -24.51
C ARG A 266 23.36 -9.04 -23.96
N PHE A 267 22.79 -9.83 -24.87
CA PHE A 267 22.13 -11.10 -24.64
C PHE A 267 23.05 -12.20 -25.16
N PHE A 268 23.93 -12.67 -24.28
CA PHE A 268 24.97 -13.63 -24.64
C PHE A 268 24.49 -15.07 -24.45
N ILE A 269 24.78 -15.89 -25.45
CA ILE A 269 24.40 -17.30 -25.50
C ILE A 269 25.64 -18.18 -25.70
N TYR A 270 25.63 -19.34 -25.04
CA TYR A 270 26.65 -20.37 -25.19
C TYR A 270 26.14 -21.47 -26.11
N ILE A 271 26.89 -21.74 -27.19
CA ILE A 271 26.60 -22.77 -28.18
C ILE A 271 27.51 -23.96 -27.90
N SER A 272 26.97 -25.00 -27.27
CA SER A 272 27.72 -26.17 -26.82
C SER A 272 28.45 -26.89 -27.96
N LYS A 273 27.80 -27.03 -29.12
CA LYS A 273 28.38 -27.69 -30.31
C LYS A 273 29.60 -26.99 -30.89
N GLU A 274 29.68 -25.67 -30.73
CA GLU A 274 30.81 -24.86 -31.21
C GLU A 274 31.81 -24.55 -30.10
N ASN A 275 31.45 -24.84 -28.84
CA ASN A 275 32.15 -24.39 -27.64
C ASN A 275 32.47 -22.88 -27.65
N LYS A 276 31.50 -22.06 -28.06
CA LYS A 276 31.67 -20.61 -28.25
C LYS A 276 30.53 -19.82 -27.63
N VAL A 277 30.82 -18.57 -27.28
CA VAL A 277 29.82 -17.60 -26.81
C VAL A 277 29.65 -16.50 -27.85
N ARG A 278 28.40 -16.19 -28.18
CA ARG A 278 28.06 -15.06 -29.05
C ARG A 278 26.86 -14.30 -28.54
N LYS A 279 26.66 -13.11 -29.08
CA LYS A 279 25.46 -12.31 -28.87
C LYS A 279 24.31 -12.83 -29.75
N LEU A 280 23.08 -12.75 -29.21
CA LEU A 280 21.87 -12.93 -30.01
C LEU A 280 21.74 -11.78 -31.01
N THR A 281 21.42 -12.12 -32.25
CA THR A 281 21.07 -11.13 -33.27
C THR A 281 19.69 -10.54 -32.99
N VAL A 282 19.43 -9.32 -33.46
CA VAL A 282 18.12 -8.67 -33.33
C VAL A 282 17.00 -9.55 -33.90
N LYS A 283 17.22 -10.19 -35.06
CA LYS A 283 16.26 -11.10 -35.68
C LYS A 283 15.93 -12.30 -34.78
N GLU A 284 16.93 -12.90 -34.14
CA GLU A 284 16.71 -13.98 -33.17
C GLU A 284 15.89 -13.48 -31.96
N CYS A 285 16.14 -12.26 -31.48
CA CYS A 285 15.35 -11.64 -30.42
C CYS A 285 13.86 -11.47 -30.79
N TYR A 286 13.55 -11.08 -32.04
CA TYR A 286 12.18 -11.05 -32.56
C TYR A 286 11.56 -12.45 -32.63
N ARG A 287 12.31 -13.44 -33.16
CA ARG A 287 11.84 -14.84 -33.26
C ARG A 287 11.49 -15.44 -31.90
N ILE A 288 12.29 -15.20 -30.86
CA ILE A 288 11.99 -15.74 -29.52
C ILE A 288 10.81 -15.04 -28.81
N MET A 289 10.34 -13.91 -29.34
CA MET A 289 9.06 -13.28 -28.95
C MET A 289 7.89 -13.74 -29.84
N GLY A 290 8.17 -14.50 -30.90
CA GLY A 290 7.18 -15.09 -31.81
C GLY A 290 6.84 -14.23 -33.03
N PHE A 291 7.63 -13.20 -33.34
CA PHE A 291 7.44 -12.42 -34.56
C PHE A 291 7.87 -13.22 -35.80
N PRO A 292 7.17 -13.07 -36.94
CA PRO A 292 7.56 -13.72 -38.18
C PRO A 292 8.82 -13.09 -38.77
N ASP A 293 9.57 -13.86 -39.57
CA ASP A 293 10.78 -13.38 -40.25
C ASP A 293 10.51 -12.26 -41.27
N THR A 294 9.27 -12.14 -41.73
CA THR A 294 8.80 -11.09 -42.64
C THR A 294 8.45 -9.79 -41.90
N PHE A 295 8.48 -9.77 -40.57
CA PHE A 295 8.18 -8.58 -39.78
C PHE A 295 9.22 -7.49 -40.05
N LYS A 296 8.76 -6.31 -40.47
CA LYS A 296 9.62 -5.17 -40.76
C LYS A 296 10.05 -4.52 -39.45
N ILE A 297 11.35 -4.43 -39.21
CA ILE A 297 11.94 -3.92 -37.97
C ILE A 297 12.43 -2.49 -38.13
N HIS A 298 12.68 -1.79 -37.03
CA HIS A 298 13.23 -0.44 -37.05
C HIS A 298 14.70 -0.42 -37.51
N ASN A 299 15.16 0.70 -38.10
CA ASN A 299 16.54 0.84 -38.59
C ASN A 299 17.56 0.97 -37.44
N SER A 300 17.17 1.58 -36.33
CA SER A 300 17.99 1.65 -35.11
C SER A 300 17.90 0.35 -34.31
N ILE A 301 19.06 -0.30 -34.13
CA ILE A 301 19.21 -1.50 -33.30
C ILE A 301 18.76 -1.26 -31.85
N ALA A 302 19.06 -0.08 -31.30
CA ALA A 302 18.69 0.27 -29.93
C ALA A 302 17.16 0.32 -29.74
N GLU A 303 16.45 0.90 -30.70
CA GLU A 303 14.98 0.92 -30.70
C GLU A 303 14.39 -0.47 -30.87
N CYS A 304 14.96 -1.30 -31.75
CA CYS A 304 14.53 -2.70 -31.87
C CYS A 304 14.56 -3.42 -30.52
N TYR A 305 15.64 -3.32 -29.74
CA TYR A 305 15.70 -3.98 -28.44
C TYR A 305 14.69 -3.42 -27.42
N LYS A 306 14.50 -2.10 -27.39
CA LYS A 306 13.48 -1.45 -26.55
C LYS A 306 12.08 -1.96 -26.89
N GLN A 307 11.74 -1.99 -28.18
CA GLN A 307 10.46 -2.45 -28.72
C GLN A 307 10.21 -3.93 -28.40
N ILE A 308 11.18 -4.82 -28.66
CA ILE A 308 11.09 -6.24 -28.32
C ILE A 308 10.87 -6.45 -26.82
N GLY A 309 11.63 -5.71 -25.98
CA GLY A 309 11.55 -5.86 -24.53
C GLY A 309 10.18 -5.48 -23.96
N ASN A 310 9.54 -4.45 -24.53
CA ASN A 310 8.20 -3.99 -24.16
C ASN A 310 7.06 -4.77 -24.82
N SER A 311 7.34 -5.58 -25.85
CA SER A 311 6.29 -6.32 -26.56
C SER A 311 5.76 -7.55 -25.77
N VAL A 312 4.70 -8.16 -26.30
CA VAL A 312 4.05 -9.35 -25.73
C VAL A 312 4.46 -10.62 -26.48
N PRO A 313 4.52 -11.80 -25.81
CA PRO A 313 4.79 -13.07 -26.47
C PRO A 313 3.62 -13.50 -27.38
N ILE A 314 3.82 -13.47 -28.70
CA ILE A 314 2.74 -13.62 -29.69
C ILE A 314 1.99 -14.95 -29.57
N PRO A 315 2.63 -16.14 -29.51
CA PRO A 315 1.92 -17.41 -29.36
C PRO A 315 1.07 -17.51 -28.08
N MET A 316 1.49 -16.86 -27.00
CA MET A 316 0.72 -16.81 -25.76
C MET A 316 -0.55 -15.97 -25.95
N ILE A 317 -0.41 -14.77 -26.51
CA ILE A 317 -1.57 -13.89 -26.77
C ILE A 317 -2.51 -14.51 -27.80
N TYR A 318 -1.98 -15.19 -28.82
CA TYR A 318 -2.78 -15.92 -29.81
C TYR A 318 -3.64 -16.99 -29.14
N GLN A 319 -3.06 -17.79 -28.23
CA GLN A 319 -3.83 -18.80 -27.48
C GLN A 319 -4.92 -18.17 -26.62
N LEU A 320 -4.66 -17.03 -25.98
CA LEU A 320 -5.68 -16.28 -25.24
C LEU A 320 -6.82 -15.80 -26.16
N ALA A 321 -6.49 -15.26 -27.34
CA ALA A 321 -7.46 -14.80 -28.32
C ALA A 321 -8.33 -15.95 -28.86
N ILE A 322 -7.76 -17.14 -29.08
CA ILE A 322 -8.50 -18.35 -29.45
C ILE A 322 -9.46 -18.77 -28.33
N GLN A 323 -9.03 -18.68 -27.07
CA GLN A 323 -9.87 -19.03 -25.93
C GLN A 323 -11.07 -18.12 -25.76
N ILE A 324 -10.99 -16.84 -26.16
CA ILE A 324 -12.16 -15.95 -26.19
C ILE A 324 -13.29 -16.54 -27.06
N LYS A 325 -12.96 -17.11 -28.24
CA LYS A 325 -13.94 -17.79 -29.10
C LYS A 325 -14.37 -19.12 -28.53
N LYS A 326 -13.43 -19.99 -28.15
CA LYS A 326 -13.73 -21.35 -27.63
C LYS A 326 -14.59 -21.30 -26.36
N GLN A 327 -14.37 -20.29 -25.54
CA GLN A 327 -15.14 -20.07 -24.33
C GLN A 327 -16.38 -19.21 -24.58
N ASN A 328 -16.76 -18.84 -25.81
CA ASN A 328 -18.00 -18.07 -26.07
C ASN A 328 -18.13 -16.82 -25.18
N LEU A 329 -17.09 -15.99 -25.11
CA LEU A 329 -17.06 -14.79 -24.25
C LEU A 329 -17.63 -13.55 -24.95
N LEU A 330 -17.77 -13.59 -26.26
CA LEU A 330 -18.39 -12.55 -27.06
C LEU A 330 -19.90 -12.76 -27.02
N ALA A 331 -20.65 -11.72 -26.65
CA ALA A 331 -22.11 -11.82 -26.58
C ALA A 331 -22.68 -12.24 -27.94
N SER A 332 -23.45 -13.33 -27.98
CA SER A 332 -24.18 -13.66 -29.21
C SER A 332 -25.25 -12.60 -29.44
N LYS A 333 -25.27 -11.95 -30.62
CA LYS A 333 -26.38 -11.11 -31.09
C LYS A 333 -27.64 -11.94 -31.40
N GLN A 334 -27.98 -12.94 -30.56
CA GLN A 334 -29.30 -13.54 -30.60
C GLN A 334 -30.25 -12.57 -29.89
N LYS A 335 -31.28 -12.13 -30.61
CA LYS A 335 -32.48 -11.51 -30.05
C LYS A 335 -32.79 -12.19 -28.71
N LEU A 336 -32.68 -11.44 -27.62
CA LEU A 336 -33.42 -11.73 -26.39
C LEU A 336 -34.86 -11.97 -26.82
N GLN A 337 -35.28 -13.24 -26.84
CA GLN A 337 -36.70 -13.56 -26.92
C GLN A 337 -37.33 -12.90 -25.70
N LYS A 338 -38.27 -11.99 -25.97
CA LYS A 338 -39.11 -11.35 -24.96
C LYS A 338 -39.86 -12.44 -24.20
N ASN A 339 -39.30 -12.87 -23.07
CA ASN A 339 -40.04 -13.44 -21.97
C ASN A 339 -39.54 -12.74 -20.71
N ASN A 340 -40.32 -11.73 -20.31
CA ASN A 340 -40.39 -11.06 -18.99
C ASN A 340 -39.14 -11.09 -18.11
N ILE A 341 -38.06 -10.48 -18.58
CA ILE A 341 -37.03 -9.90 -17.72
C ILE A 341 -36.83 -8.47 -18.22
N ASN A 342 -37.18 -7.49 -17.39
CA ASN A 342 -37.05 -6.07 -17.72
C ASN A 342 -35.57 -5.70 -17.80
N PHE A 343 -34.99 -5.84 -19.00
CA PHE A 343 -33.72 -5.23 -19.35
C PHE A 343 -33.95 -3.74 -19.61
N TYR A 344 -33.32 -2.93 -18.78
CA TYR A 344 -33.25 -1.47 -18.92
C TYR A 344 -32.68 -1.11 -20.29
N GLN A 345 -33.42 -0.32 -21.08
CA GLN A 345 -32.90 0.36 -22.27
C GLN A 345 -32.49 1.78 -21.87
N PRO A 346 -31.19 2.14 -21.83
CA PRO A 346 -30.81 3.52 -21.66
C PRO A 346 -30.97 4.26 -22.99
N LYS A 347 -31.84 5.27 -23.00
CA LYS A 347 -31.61 6.45 -23.86
C LYS A 347 -30.32 7.12 -23.38
N PRO A 348 -29.52 7.78 -24.24
CA PRO A 348 -28.39 8.58 -23.79
C PRO A 348 -28.93 9.71 -22.92
N LYS A 349 -28.92 9.49 -21.62
CA LYS A 349 -29.05 10.50 -20.58
C LYS A 349 -27.68 10.59 -19.95
N GLN A 350 -27.19 11.82 -19.84
CA GLN A 350 -26.12 12.19 -18.94
C GLN A 350 -26.34 11.45 -17.62
N LEU A 351 -25.46 10.50 -17.31
CA LEU A 351 -25.59 9.64 -16.13
C LEU A 351 -25.40 10.52 -14.90
N ASP A 352 -26.48 10.68 -14.13
CA ASP A 352 -26.38 11.08 -12.73
C ASP A 352 -25.94 9.84 -11.94
N ILE A 353 -24.68 9.85 -11.50
CA ILE A 353 -23.97 8.73 -10.87
C ILE A 353 -24.27 8.65 -9.36
N SER A 354 -25.29 9.34 -8.85
CA SER A 354 -25.62 9.35 -7.42
C SER A 354 -26.16 8.03 -6.84
N GLY A 355 -26.47 7.01 -7.67
CA GLY A 355 -27.27 5.86 -7.23
C GLY A 355 -26.65 4.46 -7.20
N ILE A 356 -25.46 4.22 -7.77
CA ILE A 356 -24.87 2.85 -7.83
C ILE A 356 -23.44 2.89 -7.28
N VAL A 357 -23.34 2.73 -5.96
CA VAL A 357 -22.08 2.54 -5.24
C VAL A 357 -22.02 1.07 -4.82
N VAL A 358 -21.20 0.25 -5.49
CA VAL A 358 -20.73 -1.03 -4.90
C VAL A 358 -19.79 -0.65 -3.77
N MET A 359 -20.38 -0.68 -2.57
CA MET A 359 -19.87 0.00 -1.41
C MET A 359 -18.76 -0.82 -0.76
N ASN A 360 -17.50 -0.39 -0.92
CA ASN A 360 -16.39 -1.03 -0.20
C ASN A 360 -16.48 -0.75 1.31
N HIS A 361 -15.74 -1.48 2.15
CA HIS A 361 -15.79 -1.33 3.62
C HIS A 361 -15.54 0.10 4.11
N LYS A 362 -14.73 0.89 3.39
CA LYS A 362 -14.56 2.32 3.69
C LYS A 362 -15.83 3.10 3.41
N GLN A 363 -16.41 2.97 2.22
CA GLN A 363 -17.64 3.66 1.84
C GLN A 363 -18.81 3.26 2.73
N LYS A 364 -18.92 1.97 3.10
CA LYS A 364 -19.98 1.50 3.99
C LYS A 364 -19.79 2.03 5.39
N LEU A 365 -18.56 2.04 5.91
CA LEU A 365 -18.30 2.70 7.19
C LEU A 365 -18.62 4.20 7.17
N LEU A 366 -18.31 4.92 6.09
CA LEU A 366 -18.67 6.34 5.92
C LEU A 366 -20.19 6.54 5.84
N GLU A 367 -20.90 5.67 5.13
CA GLU A 367 -22.37 5.69 5.05
C GLU A 367 -23.00 5.50 6.43
N ILE A 368 -22.58 4.45 7.16
CA ILE A 368 -23.05 4.15 8.51
C ILE A 368 -22.72 5.30 9.47
N TYR A 369 -21.53 5.89 9.36
CA TYR A 369 -21.14 7.05 10.16
C TYR A 369 -22.08 8.25 9.90
N ASN A 370 -22.34 8.58 8.64
CA ASN A 370 -23.21 9.69 8.27
C ASN A 370 -24.68 9.47 8.68
N LYS A 371 -25.13 8.21 8.70
CA LYS A 371 -26.47 7.82 9.17
C LYS A 371 -26.55 7.65 10.69
N SER A 372 -25.43 7.68 11.42
CA SER A 372 -25.44 7.47 12.86
C SER A 372 -26.11 8.66 13.57
N SER A 373 -27.26 8.41 14.18
CA SER A 373 -28.06 9.42 14.88
C SER A 373 -28.70 8.83 16.14
N ASP A 374 -29.42 9.66 16.89
CA ASP A 374 -30.26 9.20 18.00
C ASP A 374 -31.50 8.46 17.46
N ILE A 375 -31.32 7.17 17.15
CA ILE A 375 -32.37 6.31 16.60
C ILE A 375 -33.25 5.82 17.76
N LYS A 376 -34.59 5.85 17.60
CA LYS A 376 -35.52 5.26 18.57
C LYS A 376 -35.16 3.78 18.79
N ASN A 377 -34.69 3.47 19.99
CA ASN A 377 -34.17 2.16 20.34
C ASN A 377 -35.28 1.09 20.29
N THR A 378 -35.23 0.21 19.29
CA THR A 378 -36.09 -0.98 19.16
C THR A 378 -35.40 -2.26 19.63
N LEU A 379 -34.14 -2.18 20.08
CA LEU A 379 -33.37 -3.32 20.57
C LEU A 379 -33.75 -3.68 22.01
N SER A 380 -33.45 -4.91 22.41
CA SER A 380 -33.57 -5.32 23.81
C SER A 380 -32.66 -4.48 24.71
N ASN A 381 -33.11 -4.21 25.94
CA ASN A 381 -32.33 -3.44 26.92
C ASN A 381 -30.93 -4.02 27.14
N GLN A 382 -30.79 -5.35 27.11
CA GLN A 382 -29.51 -6.03 27.31
C GLN A 382 -28.51 -5.73 26.17
N LEU A 383 -28.94 -5.80 24.92
CA LEU A 383 -28.05 -5.55 23.77
C LEU A 383 -27.58 -4.09 23.74
N PHE A 384 -28.48 -3.16 24.09
CA PHE A 384 -28.13 -1.75 24.23
C PHE A 384 -27.06 -1.53 25.31
N ILE A 385 -27.15 -2.21 26.46
CA ILE A 385 -26.11 -2.17 27.51
C ILE A 385 -24.76 -2.67 26.98
N TYR A 386 -24.75 -3.74 26.16
CA TYR A 386 -23.51 -4.22 25.53
C TYR A 386 -22.90 -3.18 24.57
N ILE A 387 -23.72 -2.54 23.74
CA ILE A 387 -23.26 -1.47 22.84
C ILE A 387 -22.66 -0.30 23.64
N GLN A 388 -23.37 0.17 24.68
CA GLN A 388 -22.88 1.23 25.56
C GLN A 388 -21.57 0.85 26.25
N THR A 389 -21.43 -0.41 26.68
CA THR A 389 -20.22 -0.93 27.31
C THR A 389 -19.02 -0.83 26.36
N ILE A 390 -19.17 -1.23 25.09
CA ILE A 390 -18.11 -1.08 24.08
C ILE A 390 -17.80 0.40 23.85
N ALA A 391 -18.83 1.24 23.67
CA ALA A 391 -18.68 2.66 23.38
C ALA A 391 -17.93 3.41 24.50
N GLN A 392 -18.26 3.17 25.76
CA GLN A 392 -17.59 3.80 26.91
C GLN A 392 -16.12 3.34 27.08
N ASN A 393 -15.75 2.20 26.51
CA ASN A 393 -14.41 1.63 26.61
C ASN A 393 -13.60 1.73 25.30
N CYS A 394 -14.13 2.35 24.25
CA CYS A 394 -13.53 2.36 22.91
C CYS A 394 -12.13 3.00 22.87
N THR A 395 -11.85 4.00 23.73
CA THR A 395 -10.53 4.64 23.82
C THR A 395 -9.51 3.80 24.60
N LYS A 396 -9.98 2.99 25.56
CA LYS A 396 -9.16 2.09 26.41
C LYS A 396 -8.84 0.79 25.68
N GLN A 397 -9.82 0.25 24.96
CA GLN A 397 -9.75 -1.01 24.23
C GLN A 397 -10.00 -0.77 22.73
N LYS A 398 -9.19 0.12 22.15
CA LYS A 398 -9.25 0.50 20.72
C LYS A 398 -9.26 -0.72 19.82
N GLY A 399 -8.47 -1.75 20.15
CA GLY A 399 -8.44 -3.01 19.41
C GLY A 399 -9.79 -3.71 19.34
N VAL A 400 -10.47 -3.88 20.48
CA VAL A 400 -11.78 -4.56 20.55
C VAL A 400 -12.83 -3.80 19.75
N TYR A 401 -12.89 -2.48 19.92
CA TYR A 401 -13.78 -1.61 19.16
C TYR A 401 -13.52 -1.69 17.64
N THR A 402 -12.25 -1.57 17.23
CA THR A 402 -11.85 -1.59 15.81
C THR A 402 -12.18 -2.93 15.15
N VAL A 403 -11.91 -4.03 15.87
CA VAL A 403 -12.29 -5.38 15.43
C VAL A 403 -13.79 -5.48 15.26
N LEU A 404 -14.57 -5.06 16.26
CA LEU A 404 -16.03 -5.13 16.19
C LEU A 404 -16.59 -4.36 15.00
N ILE A 405 -16.13 -3.12 14.76
CA ILE A 405 -16.55 -2.33 13.60
C ILE A 405 -16.22 -3.06 12.30
N THR A 406 -15.03 -3.66 12.19
CA THR A 406 -14.64 -4.40 10.99
C THR A 406 -15.59 -5.57 10.73
N LEU A 407 -15.93 -6.34 11.76
CA LEU A 407 -16.86 -7.47 11.65
C LEU A 407 -18.27 -7.01 11.27
N LEU A 408 -18.79 -5.97 11.91
CA LEU A 408 -20.11 -5.41 11.62
C LEU A 408 -20.19 -4.91 10.17
N ILE A 409 -19.24 -4.09 9.74
CA ILE A 409 -19.21 -3.56 8.36
C ILE A 409 -19.07 -4.69 7.34
N HIS A 410 -18.26 -5.72 7.64
CA HIS A 410 -18.15 -6.86 6.75
C HIS A 410 -19.44 -7.67 6.66
N LYS A 411 -20.16 -7.88 7.77
CA LYS A 411 -21.46 -8.57 7.76
C LYS A 411 -22.51 -7.82 6.93
N ILE A 412 -22.50 -6.48 6.97
CA ILE A 412 -23.42 -5.67 6.16
C ILE A 412 -23.13 -5.85 4.66
N ILE A 413 -21.85 -5.93 4.28
CA ILE A 413 -21.44 -6.09 2.87
C ILE A 413 -21.62 -7.54 2.39
N GLU A 414 -21.29 -8.51 3.25
CA GLU A 414 -21.37 -9.95 2.99
C GLU A 414 -22.31 -10.64 4.01
N PRO A 415 -23.64 -10.52 3.87
CA PRO A 415 -24.59 -11.04 4.85
C PRO A 415 -24.48 -12.55 5.12
N THR A 416 -24.02 -13.30 4.12
CA THR A 416 -23.86 -14.76 4.18
C THR A 416 -22.55 -15.20 4.83
N GLN A 417 -21.57 -14.31 5.03
CA GLN A 417 -20.31 -14.66 5.66
C GLN A 417 -20.48 -14.77 7.18
N ASP A 418 -20.06 -15.89 7.77
CA ASP A 418 -19.99 -16.01 9.22
C ASP A 418 -18.81 -15.19 9.75
N ILE A 419 -19.11 -14.12 10.49
CA ILE A 419 -18.10 -13.15 10.94
C ILE A 419 -17.29 -13.64 12.16
N ARG A 420 -17.68 -14.75 12.79
CA ARG A 420 -16.92 -15.34 13.90
C ARG A 420 -15.62 -15.96 13.40
N TYR A 421 -15.60 -16.45 12.15
CA TYR A 421 -14.46 -17.05 11.47
C TYR A 421 -13.60 -15.98 10.77
N HIS A 422 -12.97 -15.13 11.59
CA HIS A 422 -12.33 -13.89 11.16
C HIS A 422 -10.89 -14.04 10.61
N GLN A 423 -10.40 -15.26 10.41
CA GLN A 423 -9.09 -15.54 9.81
C GLN A 423 -9.23 -16.53 8.65
N SER A 424 -8.49 -16.29 7.56
CA SER A 424 -8.54 -17.11 6.34
C SER A 424 -8.03 -18.55 6.51
N ASN A 425 -7.34 -18.84 7.61
CA ASN A 425 -6.90 -20.19 7.97
C ASN A 425 -7.96 -20.98 8.76
N LEU A 426 -9.04 -20.32 9.23
CA LEU A 426 -10.18 -21.00 9.81
C LEU A 426 -11.10 -21.53 8.70
N PRO A 427 -11.73 -22.72 8.85
CA PRO A 427 -12.68 -23.22 7.88
C PRO A 427 -13.83 -22.23 7.65
N GLY A 428 -14.05 -21.82 6.39
CA GLY A 428 -15.06 -20.81 6.03
C GLY A 428 -14.71 -19.38 6.46
N GLY A 429 -13.47 -19.12 6.87
CA GLY A 429 -13.06 -17.84 7.38
C GLY A 429 -12.54 -16.85 6.34
N PHE A 430 -12.57 -15.57 6.70
CA PHE A 430 -12.15 -14.46 5.86
C PHE A 430 -10.97 -13.70 6.48
N SER A 431 -10.33 -12.80 5.72
CA SER A 431 -9.15 -12.06 6.20
C SER A 431 -9.53 -10.76 6.93
N GLY A 432 -10.07 -10.86 8.14
CA GLY A 432 -10.53 -9.70 8.93
C GLY A 432 -9.42 -8.66 9.18
N ARG A 433 -8.20 -9.10 9.48
CA ARG A 433 -7.03 -8.22 9.65
C ARG A 433 -6.71 -7.42 8.38
N THR A 434 -6.84 -8.03 7.21
CA THR A 434 -6.56 -7.36 5.93
C THR A 434 -7.59 -6.27 5.69
N ILE A 435 -8.88 -6.58 5.87
CA ILE A 435 -9.98 -5.61 5.77
C ILE A 435 -9.76 -4.43 6.72
N ASP A 436 -9.41 -4.71 7.98
CA ASP A 436 -9.17 -3.68 8.97
C ASP A 436 -7.99 -2.76 8.61
N THR A 437 -6.86 -3.36 8.27
CA THR A 437 -5.63 -2.64 7.92
C THR A 437 -5.84 -1.78 6.66
N GLN A 438 -6.62 -2.28 5.70
CA GLN A 438 -6.85 -1.64 4.42
C GLN A 438 -7.92 -0.55 4.48
N TYR A 439 -9.03 -0.79 5.20
CA TYR A 439 -10.21 0.05 5.14
C TYR A 439 -10.62 0.65 6.49
N ILE A 440 -10.77 -0.17 7.53
CA ILE A 440 -11.47 0.26 8.75
C ILE A 440 -10.60 1.15 9.63
N THR A 441 -9.42 0.68 10.05
CA THR A 441 -8.51 1.48 10.89
C THR A 441 -8.15 2.83 10.25
N PRO A 442 -7.80 2.92 8.94
CA PRO A 442 -7.57 4.21 8.28
C PRO A 442 -8.81 5.12 8.28
N THR A 443 -9.99 4.58 8.01
CA THR A 443 -11.24 5.37 7.93
C THR A 443 -11.67 5.88 9.30
N LEU A 444 -11.55 5.08 10.36
CA LEU A 444 -11.81 5.53 11.72
C LEU A 444 -10.91 6.71 12.12
N LYS A 445 -9.63 6.68 11.73
CA LYS A 445 -8.71 7.82 11.96
C LYS A 445 -9.12 9.06 11.19
N GLU A 446 -9.52 8.90 9.93
CA GLU A 446 -10.01 9.98 9.07
C GLU A 446 -11.25 10.65 9.67
N LEU A 447 -12.17 9.86 10.24
CA LEU A 447 -13.36 10.32 10.96
C LEU A 447 -13.06 10.87 12.36
N GLY A 448 -11.79 10.83 12.79
CA GLY A 448 -11.37 11.26 14.11
C GLY A 448 -11.80 10.36 15.27
N LEU A 449 -12.35 9.17 14.98
CA LEU A 449 -12.80 8.17 15.94
C LEU A 449 -11.62 7.35 16.52
N PRO A 450 -11.80 6.68 17.67
CA PRO A 450 -10.74 5.88 18.30
C PRO A 450 -10.30 4.71 17.41
N ALA A 451 -9.01 4.60 17.11
CA ALA A 451 -8.45 3.52 16.28
C ALA A 451 -7.04 3.14 16.71
N MET A 452 -6.60 1.92 16.38
CA MET A 452 -5.23 1.47 16.59
C MET A 452 -4.23 2.15 15.64
N ALA A 453 -2.94 2.11 15.97
CA ALA A 453 -1.89 2.69 15.12
C ALA A 453 -1.79 2.02 13.75
N GLU A 454 -2.02 0.71 13.66
CA GLU A 454 -1.96 -0.05 12.40
C GLU A 454 -3.20 -0.91 12.19
N SER A 455 -3.59 -1.74 13.18
CA SER A 455 -4.79 -2.58 13.13
C SER A 455 -5.23 -3.00 14.54
N GLY A 456 -6.54 -3.25 14.71
CA GLY A 456 -7.13 -3.87 15.91
C GLY A 456 -6.58 -5.27 16.21
N TRP A 457 -6.30 -6.04 15.15
CA TRP A 457 -5.82 -7.42 15.23
C TRP A 457 -4.35 -7.58 15.63
N LEU A 458 -3.57 -6.50 15.70
CA LEU A 458 -2.20 -6.56 16.27
C LEU A 458 -2.19 -6.71 17.79
N THR A 459 -3.36 -6.72 18.41
CA THR A 459 -3.51 -7.03 19.83
C THR A 459 -3.45 -8.54 20.01
N ARG A 460 -2.50 -9.04 20.81
CA ARG A 460 -2.32 -10.49 21.07
C ARG A 460 -3.61 -11.20 21.53
N SER A 461 -4.52 -10.50 22.20
CA SER A 461 -5.80 -11.06 22.66
C SER A 461 -6.83 -11.26 21.56
N LEU A 462 -6.65 -10.64 20.39
CA LEU A 462 -7.57 -10.64 19.26
C LEU A 462 -7.02 -11.40 18.04
N GLU A 463 -5.70 -11.61 17.93
CA GLU A 463 -5.05 -12.36 16.83
C GLU A 463 -5.10 -13.90 16.99
N GLN A 464 -5.86 -14.43 17.95
CA GLN A 464 -5.83 -15.86 18.26
C GLN A 464 -6.58 -16.70 17.21
N PRO A 465 -6.11 -17.89 16.84
CA PRO A 465 -6.70 -18.74 15.80
C PRO A 465 -7.94 -19.50 16.32
N TYR A 466 -8.85 -18.81 17.01
CA TYR A 466 -10.10 -19.35 17.53
C TYR A 466 -11.25 -18.47 17.05
N PRO A 467 -12.40 -19.03 16.63
CA PRO A 467 -13.55 -18.24 16.24
C PRO A 467 -14.09 -17.41 17.42
N TYR A 468 -14.64 -16.22 17.15
CA TYR A 468 -15.25 -15.35 18.16
C TYR A 468 -16.65 -15.82 18.58
N ASN A 469 -16.77 -17.07 19.01
CA ASN A 469 -18.00 -17.59 19.62
C ASN A 469 -18.07 -17.26 21.12
N LEU A 470 -19.19 -17.55 21.78
CA LEU A 470 -19.37 -17.30 23.22
C LEU A 470 -18.34 -18.03 24.11
N ASN A 471 -17.70 -19.08 23.60
CA ASN A 471 -16.65 -19.84 24.28
C ASN A 471 -15.22 -19.36 23.92
N TYR A 472 -15.08 -18.17 23.33
CA TYR A 472 -13.78 -17.66 22.89
C TYR A 472 -12.76 -17.58 24.02
N ASN A 473 -11.64 -18.31 23.88
CA ASN A 473 -10.60 -18.44 24.92
C ASN A 473 -9.57 -17.31 24.94
N GLY A 474 -9.65 -16.33 24.03
CA GLY A 474 -8.72 -15.20 24.02
C GLY A 474 -8.84 -14.30 25.26
N LYS A 475 -7.70 -13.78 25.71
CA LYS A 475 -7.57 -12.95 26.92
C LYS A 475 -7.88 -11.47 26.64
N ILE A 476 -9.13 -11.12 26.35
CA ILE A 476 -9.60 -9.73 26.47
C ILE A 476 -9.65 -9.39 27.96
N SER A 477 -8.85 -8.42 28.42
CA SER A 477 -8.55 -8.21 29.85
C SER A 477 -9.75 -7.76 30.68
N ASN A 478 -10.64 -6.96 30.10
CA ASN A 478 -11.87 -6.54 30.76
C ASN A 478 -12.98 -7.54 30.45
N LYS A 479 -13.44 -8.28 31.47
CA LYS A 479 -14.46 -9.33 31.36
C LYS A 479 -15.80 -8.79 30.84
N ILE A 480 -16.23 -7.62 31.29
CA ILE A 480 -17.50 -7.00 30.88
C ILE A 480 -17.44 -6.62 29.40
N VAL A 481 -16.30 -6.08 28.93
CA VAL A 481 -16.11 -5.76 27.51
C VAL A 481 -15.99 -7.01 26.65
N LYS A 482 -15.35 -8.08 27.15
CA LYS A 482 -15.29 -9.37 26.46
C LYS A 482 -16.69 -9.94 26.26
N GLU A 483 -17.51 -9.94 27.30
CA GLU A 483 -18.89 -10.41 27.26
C GLU A 483 -19.71 -9.60 26.24
N ALA A 484 -19.66 -8.27 26.32
CA ALA A 484 -20.35 -7.40 25.37
C ALA A 484 -19.91 -7.65 23.92
N PHE A 485 -18.60 -7.77 23.68
CA PHE A 485 -18.03 -8.00 22.35
C PHE A 485 -18.54 -9.30 21.72
N LEU A 486 -18.49 -10.41 22.46
CA LEU A 486 -18.91 -11.73 21.95
C LEU A 486 -20.42 -11.80 21.75
N ASN A 487 -21.22 -11.23 22.66
CA ASN A 487 -22.68 -11.23 22.53
C ASN A 487 -23.17 -10.37 21.36
N ILE A 488 -22.51 -9.24 21.05
CA ILE A 488 -22.86 -8.44 19.87
C ILE A 488 -22.57 -9.22 18.58
N ILE A 489 -21.41 -9.89 18.49
CA ILE A 489 -21.06 -10.69 17.32
C ILE A 489 -22.04 -11.85 17.13
N ASP A 490 -22.35 -12.57 18.21
CA ASP A 490 -23.29 -13.70 18.16
C ASP A 490 -24.70 -13.26 17.77
N PHE A 491 -25.18 -12.14 18.31
CA PHE A 491 -26.47 -11.57 17.93
C PHE A 491 -26.53 -11.22 16.44
N VAL A 492 -25.50 -10.54 15.92
CA VAL A 492 -25.44 -10.10 14.52
C VAL A 492 -25.30 -11.29 13.57
N GLU A 493 -24.58 -12.33 13.97
CA GLU A 493 -24.48 -13.54 13.16
C GLU A 493 -25.84 -14.23 12.99
N ASN A 494 -26.63 -14.26 14.06
CA ASN A 494 -27.98 -14.84 14.04
C ASN A 494 -29.04 -13.89 13.44
N ASN A 495 -28.74 -12.58 13.31
CA ASN A 495 -29.66 -11.55 12.77
C ASN A 495 -28.91 -10.58 11.83
N PRO A 496 -28.50 -11.02 10.62
CA PRO A 496 -27.67 -10.22 9.71
C PRO A 496 -28.32 -8.90 9.29
N ASP A 497 -29.65 -8.86 9.21
CA ASP A 497 -30.47 -7.68 8.90
C ASP A 497 -30.32 -6.56 9.94
N GLN A 498 -29.95 -6.90 11.18
CA GLN A 498 -29.75 -5.94 12.27
C GLN A 498 -28.32 -5.38 12.34
N ALA A 499 -27.39 -5.88 11.50
CA ALA A 499 -25.98 -5.47 11.52
C ALA A 499 -25.80 -3.96 11.27
N GLU A 500 -26.57 -3.39 10.34
CA GLU A 500 -26.53 -1.96 10.00
C GLU A 500 -27.00 -1.10 11.18
N LEU A 501 -28.12 -1.45 11.83
CA LEU A 501 -28.63 -0.75 13.01
C LEU A 501 -27.64 -0.78 14.18
N ILE A 502 -27.03 -1.93 14.45
CA ILE A 502 -26.03 -2.09 15.52
C ILE A 502 -24.79 -1.25 15.24
N ALA A 503 -24.30 -1.24 13.99
CA ALA A 503 -23.17 -0.43 13.60
C ALA A 503 -23.47 1.07 13.76
N GLN A 504 -24.66 1.53 13.34
CA GLN A 504 -25.10 2.92 13.50
C GLN A 504 -25.17 3.33 14.98
N LEU A 505 -25.82 2.52 15.82
CA LEU A 505 -25.94 2.77 17.27
C LEU A 505 -24.59 2.76 17.97
N LEU A 506 -23.70 1.81 17.64
CA LEU A 506 -22.37 1.75 18.22
C LEU A 506 -21.55 2.99 17.86
N ILE A 507 -21.55 3.40 16.59
CA ILE A 507 -20.84 4.61 16.15
C ILE A 507 -21.41 5.84 16.84
N PHE A 508 -22.74 5.99 16.90
CA PHE A 508 -23.39 7.09 17.60
C PHE A 508 -22.98 7.17 19.08
N GLN A 509 -23.05 6.06 19.81
CA GLN A 509 -22.64 6.01 21.22
C GLN A 509 -21.14 6.32 21.40
N VAL A 510 -20.28 5.93 20.46
CA VAL A 510 -18.85 6.29 20.46
C VAL A 510 -18.64 7.77 20.20
N ILE A 511 -19.40 8.38 19.29
CA ILE A 511 -19.38 9.83 19.04
C ILE A 511 -19.77 10.57 20.34
N GLN A 512 -20.86 10.17 20.99
CA GLN A 512 -21.29 10.78 22.25
C GLN A 512 -20.21 10.62 23.34
N ALA A 513 -19.62 9.43 23.48
CA ALA A 513 -18.57 9.17 24.46
C ALA A 513 -17.27 9.96 24.18
N THR A 514 -16.97 10.25 22.90
CA THR A 514 -15.80 11.05 22.51
C THR A 514 -16.05 12.55 22.64
N GLN A 515 -17.25 13.03 22.29
CA GLN A 515 -17.66 14.43 22.50
C GLN A 515 -17.72 14.80 23.98
N ALA A 516 -18.17 13.90 24.85
CA ALA A 516 -18.12 14.10 26.30
C ALA A 516 -16.69 14.35 26.85
N ASN A 517 -15.65 14.01 26.08
CA ASN A 517 -14.24 14.29 26.40
C ASN A 517 -13.69 15.57 25.73
N GLN A 518 -14.47 16.26 24.89
CA GLN A 518 -14.12 17.58 24.35
C GLN A 518 -14.57 18.66 25.34
N ILE A 519 -13.61 19.19 26.08
CA ILE A 519 -13.83 20.28 27.03
C ILE A 519 -13.10 21.49 26.47
N SER A 520 -13.84 22.55 26.14
CA SER A 520 -13.23 23.82 25.75
C SER A 520 -12.45 24.42 26.90
N ILE A 521 -11.26 24.90 26.61
CA ILE A 521 -10.40 25.54 27.60
C ILE A 521 -10.71 27.04 27.66
N ILE A 522 -10.89 27.57 28.87
CA ILE A 522 -11.17 28.99 29.08
C ILE A 522 -10.00 29.85 28.61
N LYS A 523 -10.31 31.03 28.07
CA LYS A 523 -9.31 32.04 27.68
C LYS A 523 -9.13 33.01 28.84
N LEU A 524 -7.89 33.22 29.26
CA LEU A 524 -7.57 34.20 30.29
C LEU A 524 -7.91 35.63 29.82
N ILE A 525 -8.51 36.41 30.71
CA ILE A 525 -8.93 37.79 30.45
C ILE A 525 -7.73 38.75 30.47
N ASN A 526 -6.78 38.55 31.39
CA ASN A 526 -5.58 39.39 31.58
C ASN A 526 -4.28 38.57 31.51
N PRO A 527 -3.98 37.90 30.38
CA PRO A 527 -2.82 37.01 30.26
C PRO A 527 -1.47 37.72 30.40
N GLU A 528 -1.41 39.02 30.19
CA GLU A 528 -0.20 39.85 30.30
C GLU A 528 0.34 39.96 31.73
N LYS A 529 -0.49 39.67 32.75
CA LYS A 529 -0.09 39.68 34.17
C LYS A 529 0.63 38.40 34.61
N LEU A 530 0.73 37.39 33.75
CA LEU A 530 1.35 36.12 34.08
C LEU A 530 2.87 36.23 34.15
N ASN A 531 3.43 35.78 35.27
CA ASN A 531 4.87 35.59 35.41
C ASN A 531 5.24 34.09 35.41
N ILE A 532 6.53 33.80 35.28
CA ILE A 532 7.06 32.43 35.22
C ILE A 532 6.68 31.62 36.46
N ALA A 533 6.71 32.22 37.65
CA ALA A 533 6.39 31.52 38.89
C ALA A 533 4.91 31.09 38.91
N THR A 534 4.00 31.97 38.51
CA THR A 534 2.57 31.66 38.39
C THR A 534 2.33 30.50 37.42
N VAL A 535 2.96 30.51 36.24
CA VAL A 535 2.79 29.43 35.25
C VAL A 535 3.33 28.10 35.76
N ILE A 536 4.49 28.09 36.42
CA ILE A 536 5.03 26.87 37.02
C ILE A 536 4.08 26.31 38.08
N ASN A 537 3.55 27.15 38.98
CA ASN A 537 2.58 26.72 39.98
C ASN A 537 1.33 26.10 39.33
N CYS A 538 0.86 26.66 38.22
CA CYS A 538 -0.28 26.12 37.47
C CYS A 538 0.03 24.75 36.87
N LEU A 539 1.21 24.58 36.24
CA LEU A 539 1.63 23.30 35.69
C LEU A 539 1.81 22.25 36.78
N GLU A 540 2.40 22.61 37.93
CA GLU A 540 2.55 21.70 39.08
C GLU A 540 1.19 21.27 39.64
N ALA A 541 0.25 22.21 39.80
CA ALA A 541 -1.11 21.92 40.23
C ALA A 541 -1.84 21.00 39.24
N HIS A 542 -1.54 21.13 37.93
CA HIS A 542 -2.14 20.31 36.89
C HIS A 542 -1.55 18.91 36.84
N PHE A 543 -0.22 18.79 36.91
CA PHE A 543 0.49 17.51 36.87
C PHE A 543 0.18 16.69 38.11
N ASN A 544 0.34 17.28 39.30
CA ASN A 544 0.29 16.55 40.58
C ASN A 544 -1.13 16.30 41.10
N HIS A 545 -2.17 16.71 40.37
CA HIS A 545 -3.54 16.39 40.74
C HIS A 545 -3.78 14.87 40.76
N LYS A 546 -4.52 14.38 41.76
CA LYS A 546 -4.81 12.94 41.94
C LYS A 546 -5.95 12.51 41.01
N TYR A 547 -5.66 12.34 39.73
CA TYR A 547 -6.62 11.83 38.76
C TYR A 547 -6.99 10.37 39.07
N LYS A 548 -8.29 10.08 39.14
CA LYS A 548 -8.82 8.69 39.22
C LYS A 548 -8.78 7.97 37.86
N THR A 549 -8.06 8.52 36.90
CA THR A 549 -8.07 8.15 35.49
C THR A 549 -6.65 8.13 34.93
N PHE A 550 -6.38 7.27 33.94
CA PHE A 550 -5.12 7.26 33.21
C PHE A 550 -5.04 8.46 32.24
N GLY A 551 -3.82 8.80 31.80
CA GLY A 551 -3.56 9.87 30.82
C GLY A 551 -2.79 11.06 31.38
N ALA A 552 -2.77 11.24 32.71
CA ALA A 552 -2.04 12.31 33.38
C ALA A 552 -0.54 12.33 33.06
N SER A 553 0.07 11.17 32.75
CA SER A 553 1.48 11.08 32.35
C SER A 553 1.81 11.84 31.07
N LYS A 554 0.80 12.17 30.25
CA LYS A 554 0.97 12.94 29.01
C LYS A 554 1.00 14.45 29.24
N LEU A 555 0.52 14.94 30.39
CA LEU A 555 0.47 16.38 30.68
C LEU A 555 1.86 17.04 30.61
N PRO A 556 2.93 16.46 31.21
CA PRO A 556 4.26 17.03 31.06
C PRO A 556 4.79 16.97 29.62
N VAL A 557 4.43 15.93 28.86
CA VAL A 557 4.80 15.83 27.44
C VAL A 557 4.20 16.98 26.63
N ILE A 558 2.92 17.27 26.86
CA ILE A 558 2.23 18.38 26.21
C ILE A 558 2.85 19.72 26.61
N ALA A 559 3.23 19.90 27.88
CA ALA A 559 3.92 21.12 28.33
C ALA A 559 5.29 21.28 27.67
N PHE A 560 6.08 20.22 27.57
CA PHE A 560 7.35 20.29 26.85
C PHE A 560 7.14 20.54 25.35
N TYR A 561 6.13 19.93 24.73
CA TYR A 561 5.82 20.20 23.34
C TYR A 561 5.45 21.68 23.11
N ALA A 562 4.61 22.23 23.99
CA ALA A 562 4.23 23.64 23.97
C ALA A 562 5.44 24.59 24.08
N ILE A 563 6.38 24.33 25.00
CA ILE A 563 7.57 25.18 25.13
C ILE A 563 8.51 25.01 23.95
N TYR A 564 8.65 23.81 23.38
CA TYR A 564 9.49 23.58 22.20
C TYR A 564 8.93 24.23 20.92
N LEU A 565 7.60 24.39 20.80
CA LEU A 565 7.01 25.20 19.72
C LEU A 565 7.56 26.64 19.74
N ARG A 566 7.71 27.22 20.93
CA ARG A 566 8.26 28.57 21.12
C ARG A 566 9.77 28.59 21.01
N LEU A 567 10.47 27.63 21.60
CA LEU A 567 11.94 27.57 21.55
C LEU A 567 12.45 27.43 20.11
N VAL A 568 11.83 26.57 19.29
CA VAL A 568 12.22 26.36 17.89
C VAL A 568 11.99 27.63 17.05
N GLU A 569 10.97 28.42 17.40
CA GLU A 569 10.64 29.67 16.73
C GLU A 569 11.54 30.84 17.16
N GLU A 570 11.86 30.95 18.45
CA GLU A 570 12.44 32.17 19.03
C GLU A 570 13.94 32.09 19.33
N VAL A 571 14.50 30.88 19.53
CA VAL A 571 15.90 30.72 19.94
C VAL A 571 16.80 30.44 18.74
N GLU A 572 17.81 31.29 18.52
CA GLU A 572 18.73 31.23 17.36
C GLU A 572 19.36 29.84 17.15
N ARG A 573 19.58 29.07 18.23
CA ARG A 573 20.12 27.69 18.15
C ARG A 573 19.30 26.76 17.27
N TYR A 574 18.00 27.02 17.12
CA TYR A 574 17.06 26.20 16.35
C TYR A 574 16.73 26.79 14.98
N LYS A 575 17.46 27.81 14.53
CA LYS A 575 17.20 28.44 13.24
C LYS A 575 17.24 27.43 12.09
N GLY A 576 16.11 27.30 11.39
CA GLY A 576 15.92 26.34 10.30
C GLY A 576 15.71 24.90 10.75
N CYS A 577 15.44 24.67 12.04
CA CYS A 577 14.97 23.40 12.56
C CYS A 577 13.44 23.33 12.51
N SER A 578 12.89 22.13 12.59
CA SER A 578 11.44 21.89 12.67
C SER A 578 11.11 20.92 13.79
N LEU A 579 10.03 21.20 14.52
CA LEU A 579 9.46 20.29 15.50
C LEU A 579 8.55 19.28 14.80
N LYS A 580 8.68 18.00 15.10
CA LYS A 580 7.77 16.98 14.58
C LYS A 580 6.46 16.96 15.36
N ASP A 581 5.36 16.72 14.66
CA ASP A 581 4.03 16.60 15.26
C ASP A 581 3.98 15.61 16.43
N LEU A 582 3.28 16.01 17.50
CA LEU A 582 3.12 15.21 18.72
C LEU A 582 2.38 13.88 18.42
N GLY A 583 3.02 12.76 18.74
CA GLY A 583 2.49 11.41 18.52
C GLY A 583 1.50 10.91 19.59
N SER A 584 0.96 9.70 19.39
CA SER A 584 0.18 8.98 20.41
C SER A 584 1.10 8.43 21.51
N HIS A 585 0.78 8.69 22.78
CA HIS A 585 1.58 8.28 23.94
C HIS A 585 1.34 6.79 24.32
N THR A 586 0.51 6.08 23.55
CA THR A 586 0.13 4.67 23.81
C THR A 586 0.87 3.64 22.98
N ALA A 587 1.82 4.05 22.13
CA ALA A 587 2.64 3.12 21.36
C ALA A 587 3.61 2.36 22.27
N SER A 588 3.71 1.04 22.10
CA SER A 588 4.71 0.21 22.78
C SER A 588 6.12 0.64 22.38
N ASP A 589 7.01 0.84 23.37
CA ASP A 589 8.42 1.22 23.17
C ASP A 589 9.19 0.26 22.24
N ARG A 590 8.78 -1.01 22.15
CA ARG A 590 9.40 -2.00 21.24
C ARG A 590 9.07 -1.76 19.76
N THR A 591 8.06 -0.94 19.48
CA THR A 591 7.51 -0.69 18.14
C THR A 591 7.66 0.76 17.68
N SER A 592 8.17 1.67 18.53
CA SER A 592 8.26 3.08 18.16
C SER A 592 9.37 3.32 17.13
N LYS A 593 8.98 3.91 15.99
CA LYS A 593 9.90 4.42 14.96
C LYS A 593 10.42 5.83 15.30
N THR A 594 10.41 6.21 16.59
CA THR A 594 10.78 7.55 17.06
C THR A 594 12.04 7.49 17.93
N ALA A 595 12.80 8.58 17.93
CA ALA A 595 13.97 8.78 18.78
C ALA A 595 13.61 9.21 20.20
N GLY A 596 12.43 9.80 20.43
CA GLY A 596 11.92 10.22 21.74
C GLY A 596 10.42 10.51 21.69
N ASP A 597 9.89 11.06 22.78
CA ASP A 597 8.52 11.58 22.88
C ASP A 597 8.36 12.88 22.06
N ILE A 598 9.43 13.68 21.99
CA ILE A 598 9.52 14.90 21.18
C ILE A 598 10.82 14.86 20.37
N GLU A 599 10.75 15.22 19.09
CA GLU A 599 11.87 15.16 18.15
C GLU A 599 12.00 16.47 17.38
N ILE A 600 13.22 17.01 17.34
CA ILE A 600 13.57 18.20 16.57
C ILE A 600 14.46 17.78 15.39
N PHE A 601 14.14 18.29 14.21
CA PHE A 601 14.81 17.97 12.96
C PHE A 601 15.55 19.17 12.38
N ASP A 602 16.68 18.94 11.73
CA ASP A 602 17.35 19.96 10.92
C ASP A 602 16.73 20.11 9.51
N LYS A 603 17.29 21.02 8.71
CA LYS A 603 16.90 21.24 7.30
C LYS A 603 17.01 19.98 6.42
N LYS A 604 17.85 19.01 6.80
CA LYS A 604 18.04 17.75 6.08
C LYS A 604 17.10 16.64 6.56
N LYS A 605 16.16 16.97 7.47
CA LYS A 605 15.25 16.02 8.13
C LYS A 605 15.99 14.96 8.95
N SER A 606 17.16 15.28 9.50
CA SER A 606 17.88 14.45 10.47
C SER A 606 17.50 14.88 11.90
N VAL A 607 17.34 13.91 12.82
CA VAL A 607 17.04 14.19 14.23
C VAL A 607 18.26 14.87 14.85
N ILE A 608 18.10 16.07 15.38
CA ILE A 608 19.16 16.79 16.10
C ILE A 608 19.00 16.69 17.61
N GLU A 609 17.77 16.68 18.11
CA GLU A 609 17.48 16.57 19.53
C GLU A 609 16.27 15.66 19.73
N ALA A 610 16.35 14.79 20.74
CA ALA A 610 15.28 13.90 21.15
C ALA A 610 15.04 14.05 22.65
N ILE A 611 13.77 14.12 23.05
CA ILE A 611 13.37 14.31 24.45
C ILE A 611 12.50 13.13 24.87
N GLU A 612 12.85 12.55 26.01
CA GLU A 612 12.09 11.49 26.69
C GLU A 612 11.60 12.01 28.04
N ILE A 613 10.32 11.83 28.35
CA ILE A 613 9.67 12.39 29.53
C ILE A 613 9.04 11.28 30.36
N LYS A 614 9.31 11.30 31.67
CA LYS A 614 8.98 10.22 32.59
C LYS A 614 8.20 10.76 33.78
N TYR A 615 6.93 10.40 33.82
CA TYR A 615 6.03 10.83 34.89
C TYR A 615 6.02 9.82 36.04
N GLY A 616 6.31 10.28 37.25
CA GLY A 616 6.26 9.50 38.49
C GLY A 616 7.31 8.39 38.61
N LYS A 617 8.42 8.45 37.87
CA LYS A 617 9.45 7.40 37.85
C LYS A 617 10.86 7.96 37.99
N PRO A 618 11.66 7.53 38.99
CA PRO A 618 13.05 7.96 39.12
C PRO A 618 13.85 7.53 37.90
N ILE A 619 14.84 8.35 37.54
CA ILE A 619 15.72 8.03 36.43
C ILE A 619 16.77 7.04 36.94
N ASN A 620 16.80 5.86 36.32
CA ASN A 620 17.73 4.78 36.65
C ASN A 620 18.64 4.44 35.47
N LEU A 621 19.66 3.61 35.71
CA LEU A 621 20.64 3.24 34.69
C LEU A 621 20.00 2.60 33.45
N GLN A 622 18.98 1.75 33.64
CA GLN A 622 18.32 1.07 32.52
C GLN A 622 17.67 2.05 31.54
N MET A 623 17.16 3.18 32.02
CA MET A 623 16.57 4.21 31.16
C MET A 623 17.61 4.89 30.28
N VAL A 624 18.83 5.10 30.81
CA VAL A 624 19.97 5.64 30.05
C VAL A 624 20.47 4.63 29.02
N LEU A 625 20.53 3.34 29.38
CA LEU A 625 20.88 2.27 28.43
C LEU A 625 19.85 2.14 27.30
N ASN A 626 18.55 2.25 27.61
CA ASN A 626 17.52 2.28 26.58
C ASN A 626 17.63 3.51 25.67
N ALA A 627 18.03 4.66 26.22
CA ALA A 627 18.31 5.86 25.43
C ALA A 627 19.53 5.66 24.52
N LYS A 628 20.59 4.97 24.98
CA LYS A 628 21.76 4.62 24.17
C LYS A 628 21.38 3.85 22.90
N ASP A 629 20.49 2.87 23.00
CA ASP A 629 20.01 2.12 21.83
C ASP A 629 19.32 3.04 20.81
N LYS A 630 18.52 4.00 21.28
CA LYS A 630 17.90 5.01 20.42
C LYS A 630 18.93 5.97 19.83
N ILE A 631 19.93 6.40 20.61
CA ILE A 631 21.01 7.28 20.16
C ILE A 631 21.82 6.62 19.04
N LEU A 632 22.19 5.34 19.21
CA LEU A 632 22.88 4.54 18.18
C LEU A 632 22.08 4.42 16.88
N LYS A 633 20.75 4.41 16.99
CA LYS A 633 19.86 4.27 15.84
C LYS A 633 19.65 5.59 15.11
N TYR A 634 19.37 6.67 15.83
CA TYR A 634 18.89 7.93 15.25
C TYR A 634 19.96 9.03 15.20
N HIS A 635 21.10 8.83 15.86
CA HIS A 635 22.26 9.74 15.87
C HIS A 635 21.93 11.20 16.23
N PRO A 636 21.15 11.48 17.30
CA PRO A 636 20.89 12.86 17.72
C PRO A 636 22.16 13.51 18.27
N ARG A 637 22.23 14.85 18.20
CA ARG A 637 23.30 15.63 18.86
C ARG A 637 23.08 15.74 20.36
N ARG A 638 21.81 15.85 20.77
CA ARG A 638 21.43 15.85 22.19
C ARG A 638 20.27 14.90 22.47
N TYR A 639 20.34 14.23 23.61
CA TYR A 639 19.28 13.37 24.10
C TYR A 639 18.89 13.79 25.52
N TYR A 640 17.63 14.12 25.74
CA TYR A 640 17.11 14.58 27.02
C TYR A 640 16.29 13.49 27.69
N ILE A 641 16.51 13.27 28.99
CA ILE A 641 15.67 12.42 29.84
C ILE A 641 15.19 13.28 31.00
N PHE A 642 13.89 13.62 30.98
CA PHE A 642 13.27 14.44 32.02
C PHE A 642 12.32 13.62 32.89
N SER A 643 12.36 13.83 34.20
CA SER A 643 11.44 13.17 35.14
C SER A 643 10.83 14.12 36.16
N THR A 644 9.64 13.79 36.67
CA THR A 644 9.05 14.49 37.83
C THR A 644 9.73 14.11 39.15
N THR A 645 10.59 13.10 39.17
CA THR A 645 11.29 12.61 40.36
C THR A 645 12.80 12.72 40.19
N HIS A 646 13.54 12.65 41.30
CA HIS A 646 15.01 12.72 41.31
C HIS A 646 15.67 11.49 40.65
N ILE A 647 16.97 11.62 40.35
CA ILE A 647 17.83 10.50 39.95
C ILE A 647 17.91 9.52 41.13
N ASP A 648 17.87 8.22 40.83
CA ASP A 648 18.10 7.21 41.86
C ASP A 648 19.54 7.33 42.37
N LYS A 649 19.70 7.68 43.66
CA LYS A 649 21.02 7.92 44.29
C LYS A 649 21.94 6.71 44.21
N VAL A 650 21.39 5.50 44.09
CA VAL A 650 22.16 4.26 43.98
C VAL A 650 22.84 4.15 42.61
N ASP A 651 22.25 4.74 41.57
CA ASP A 651 22.72 4.65 40.18
C ASP A 651 23.41 5.93 39.69
N GLU A 652 23.45 7.01 40.48
CA GLU A 652 23.93 8.33 40.06
C GLU A 652 25.33 8.30 39.44
N MET A 653 26.29 7.63 40.09
CA MET A 653 27.66 7.48 39.56
C MET A 653 27.70 6.68 38.25
N LYS A 654 26.93 5.59 38.17
CA LYS A 654 26.87 4.75 36.96
C LYS A 654 26.19 5.45 35.79
N ILE A 655 25.16 6.24 36.08
CA ILE A 655 24.47 7.07 35.10
C ILE A 655 25.45 8.10 34.54
N GLN A 656 26.23 8.76 35.40
CA GLN A 656 27.23 9.73 34.98
C GLN A 656 28.32 9.09 34.11
N ASP A 657 28.85 7.93 34.52
CA ASP A 657 29.85 7.17 33.74
C ASP A 657 29.31 6.82 32.34
N GLU A 658 28.06 6.35 32.26
CA GLU A 658 27.45 5.99 30.97
C GLU A 658 27.17 7.22 30.10
N ILE A 659 26.74 8.34 30.67
CA ILE A 659 26.56 9.61 29.94
C ILE A 659 27.88 10.06 29.32
N GLU A 660 28.98 10.00 30.07
CA GLU A 660 30.30 10.36 29.55
C GLU A 660 30.79 9.39 28.47
N LEU A 661 30.49 8.10 28.62
CA LEU A 661 30.81 7.09 27.63
C LEU A 661 30.06 7.34 26.31
N ILE A 662 28.77 7.69 26.39
CA ILE A 662 27.96 8.05 25.21
C ILE A 662 28.52 9.30 24.53
N ALA A 663 28.88 10.32 25.30
CA ALA A 663 29.48 11.53 24.75
C ALA A 663 30.80 11.25 24.03
N ARG A 664 31.69 10.45 24.65
CA ARG A 664 32.99 10.07 24.07
C ARG A 664 32.87 9.19 22.83
N ASN A 665 32.02 8.16 22.87
CA ASN A 665 31.95 7.15 21.81
C ASN A 665 31.00 7.52 20.67
N HIS A 666 29.97 8.32 20.95
CA HIS A 666 28.88 8.58 20.01
C HIS A 666 28.67 10.07 19.73
N GLY A 667 29.40 10.97 20.39
CA GLY A 667 29.31 12.41 20.16
C GLY A 667 27.95 13.04 20.54
N CYS A 668 27.11 12.32 21.27
CA CYS A 668 25.79 12.76 21.70
C CYS A 668 25.84 13.25 23.14
N GLN A 669 25.33 14.46 23.40
CA GLN A 669 25.19 15.00 24.75
C GLN A 669 23.90 14.47 25.40
N VAL A 670 24.04 13.63 26.42
CA VAL A 670 22.89 13.14 27.21
C VAL A 670 22.65 14.06 28.41
N ILE A 671 21.41 14.53 28.58
CA ILE A 671 21.04 15.51 29.61
C ILE A 671 19.90 14.93 30.44
N VAL A 672 20.16 14.77 31.73
CA VAL A 672 19.22 14.21 32.71
C VAL A 672 18.80 15.33 33.66
N ASN A 673 17.50 15.61 33.78
CA ASN A 673 17.04 16.70 34.66
C ASN A 673 15.59 16.51 35.14
N GLY A 674 15.19 17.33 36.12
CA GLY A 674 13.80 17.43 36.57
C GLY A 674 12.92 18.22 35.59
N ILE A 675 11.66 17.80 35.47
CA ILE A 675 10.66 18.44 34.58
C ILE A 675 10.44 19.91 34.94
N ILE A 676 10.14 20.21 36.21
CA ILE A 676 9.81 21.58 36.66
C ILE A 676 11.00 22.53 36.57
N PRO A 677 12.22 22.19 37.07
CA PRO A 677 13.39 23.05 36.90
C PRO A 677 13.70 23.36 35.43
N THR A 678 13.53 22.37 34.55
CA THR A 678 13.77 22.53 33.12
C THR A 678 12.74 23.44 32.45
N LEU A 679 11.45 23.24 32.73
CA LEU A 679 10.39 24.13 32.23
C LEU A 679 10.61 25.57 32.71
N LYS A 680 10.96 25.76 33.98
CA LYS A 680 11.28 27.08 34.54
C LYS A 680 12.46 27.74 33.83
N TYR A 681 13.48 26.97 33.48
CA TYR A 681 14.62 27.46 32.70
C TYR A 681 14.20 27.83 31.27
N TYR A 682 13.46 26.97 30.56
CA TYR A 682 13.04 27.24 29.18
C TYR A 682 12.05 28.40 29.06
N LEU A 683 11.17 28.59 30.05
CA LEU A 683 10.28 29.76 30.09
C LEU A 683 11.04 31.10 30.17
N ARG A 684 12.29 31.11 30.66
CA ARG A 684 13.15 32.32 30.65
C ARG A 684 13.75 32.61 29.28
N LEU A 685 13.74 31.65 28.37
CA LEU A 685 14.35 31.76 27.04
C LEU A 685 13.37 32.27 25.98
N ILE A 686 12.08 32.35 26.29
CA ILE A 686 11.03 32.77 25.38
C ILE A 686 10.58 34.20 25.68
N ALA A 687 10.11 34.91 24.67
CA ALA A 687 9.68 36.30 24.75
C ALA A 687 8.33 36.46 25.47
N SER A 688 7.46 35.46 25.42
CA SER A 688 6.10 35.55 25.99
C SER A 688 5.65 34.25 26.65
N VAL A 689 5.50 34.31 27.97
CA VAL A 689 4.93 33.23 28.79
C VAL A 689 3.43 33.06 28.51
N GLU A 690 2.72 34.12 28.13
CA GLU A 690 1.33 34.06 27.65
C GLU A 690 1.20 33.14 26.45
N LYS A 691 2.07 33.29 25.44
CA LYS A 691 2.00 32.46 24.23
C LYS A 691 2.17 30.98 24.58
N PHE A 692 3.08 30.66 25.51
CA PHE A 692 3.23 29.30 26.02
C PHE A 692 1.94 28.77 26.67
N VAL A 693 1.30 29.54 27.56
CA VAL A 693 0.05 29.13 28.22
C VAL A 693 -1.06 28.92 27.19
N LYS A 694 -1.13 29.76 26.16
CA LYS A 694 -2.08 29.63 25.05
C LYS A 694 -1.84 28.36 24.24
N ASP A 695 -0.58 28.06 23.88
CA ASP A 695 -0.24 26.83 23.15
C ASP A 695 -0.55 25.59 23.98
N TYR A 696 -0.16 25.59 25.26
CA TYR A 696 -0.44 24.50 26.19
C TYR A 696 -1.94 24.27 26.31
N SER A 697 -2.73 25.33 26.54
CA SER A 697 -4.19 25.26 26.63
C SER A 697 -4.84 24.70 25.38
N LYS A 698 -4.38 25.14 24.19
CA LYS A 698 -4.85 24.62 22.90
C LYS A 698 -4.51 23.15 22.73
N LEU A 699 -3.32 22.72 23.11
CA LEU A 699 -2.92 21.32 23.04
C LEU A 699 -3.72 20.45 24.02
N ILE A 700 -4.00 20.92 25.23
CA ILE A 700 -4.87 20.23 26.20
C ILE A 700 -6.29 20.06 25.64
N GLU A 701 -6.85 21.12 25.05
CA GLU A 701 -8.18 21.09 24.43
C GLU A 701 -8.27 20.04 23.32
N GLN A 702 -7.27 20.03 22.43
CA GLN A 702 -7.23 19.21 21.22
C GLN A 702 -6.76 17.77 21.45
N ASP A 703 -6.08 17.48 22.56
CA ASP A 703 -5.56 16.14 22.83
C ASP A 703 -6.68 15.12 23.04
N LYS A 704 -6.60 14.02 22.29
CA LYS A 704 -7.61 12.95 22.27
C LYS A 704 -7.36 11.87 23.33
N GLU A 705 -6.21 11.86 23.98
CA GLU A 705 -5.83 10.88 25.02
C GLU A 705 -6.09 11.43 26.42
N LEU A 706 -6.10 12.76 26.58
CA LEU A 706 -6.58 13.41 27.78
C LEU A 706 -8.10 13.28 27.93
N GLN A 707 -8.51 12.72 29.06
CA GLN A 707 -9.90 12.65 29.48
C GLN A 707 -10.44 14.00 29.96
N ALA A 708 -11.77 14.16 29.95
CA ALA A 708 -12.49 15.35 30.40
C ALA A 708 -11.97 15.89 31.74
N ILE A 709 -11.72 15.00 32.72
CA ILE A 709 -11.25 15.40 34.06
C ILE A 709 -9.91 16.16 34.03
N HIS A 710 -8.98 15.81 33.14
CA HIS A 710 -7.71 16.55 33.01
C HIS A 710 -7.94 17.95 32.43
N LYS A 711 -8.84 18.06 31.46
CA LYS A 711 -9.19 19.34 30.80
C LYS A 711 -9.97 20.25 31.75
N ILE A 712 -10.94 19.70 32.49
CA ILE A 712 -11.68 20.40 33.54
C ILE A 712 -10.73 20.89 34.63
N GLN A 713 -9.76 20.07 35.05
CA GLN A 713 -8.77 20.49 36.04
C GLN A 713 -7.94 21.67 35.55
N TRP A 714 -7.56 21.70 34.27
CA TRP A 714 -6.87 22.85 33.68
C TRP A 714 -7.75 24.11 33.71
N ASN A 715 -9.03 24.00 33.35
CA ASN A 715 -9.99 25.10 33.49
C ASN A 715 -10.12 25.59 34.93
N ASN A 716 -10.20 24.68 35.90
CA ASN A 716 -10.29 25.06 37.31
C ASN A 716 -9.04 25.84 37.75
N ILE A 717 -7.85 25.46 37.28
CA ILE A 717 -6.61 26.18 37.56
C ILE A 717 -6.64 27.56 36.91
N LEU A 718 -6.99 27.65 35.62
CA LEU A 718 -7.06 28.94 34.92
C LEU A 718 -8.07 29.91 35.56
N LYS A 719 -9.20 29.42 36.08
CA LYS A 719 -10.19 30.25 36.80
C LYS A 719 -9.64 30.88 38.07
N THR A 720 -8.60 30.31 38.68
CA THR A 720 -7.94 30.91 39.84
C THR A 720 -7.03 32.09 39.47
N LEU A 721 -6.77 32.29 38.17
CA LEU A 721 -5.96 33.38 37.63
C LEU A 721 -6.81 34.54 37.09
N GLU A 722 -8.13 34.33 36.96
CA GLU A 722 -9.13 35.37 36.72
C GLU A 722 -9.39 36.14 38.02
#